data_AF-A0A9P5LBW2-F1
#
_entry.id   AF-A0A9P5LBW2-F1
#
_cell.length_a   1.000
_cell.length_b   1.000
_cell.length_c   1.000
_cell.angle_alpha   90.00
_cell.angle_beta   90.00
_cell.angle_gamma   90.00
#
_symmetry.space_group_name_H-M   'P 1'
#
loop_
_entity.id
_entity.type
_entity.pdbx_description
1 polymer ?
#
loop_
_entity_poly.entity_id
_entity_poly.type
_entity_poly.pdbx_seq_one_letter_code
_entity_poly.pdbx_strand_id
1 'polypeptide(L)'
;MIMACLEWFLWLAAFVYCLVKVWKKSEHWSINMLCIIVGLSFVLFRITFLPIMVVTLPLPSQVTQLWPEEMVVSLQWFAFWSFAILLNVPWLLCIYQLVTNQLGRTKRIKEVLDDVTAPKVVIVMPCYREEPEVLITAVNSVVDCDYPAACIHVFLSFDGEQEDELYLNTIDKLGVPLTMDSYPKSIDVTYREARVTVSRLPHGGKRHCQKLTFKLIDKVYEKYLKRKDNLFILFIDSDCILDTVCLQNFVYDMELSPGNTRDMLAMTGVITSTTKKHSLITLLQDMEYIHGQLFERTVESGCGSVTCLPGALTMLRFSAFRRMAKYYFADNMEQCEDLFDFAKCHLGEDRWLTHLFMIGAKKRYQIQMCTSAFCKTEAVQTYRSLIKQRRRWFLGFITNEVCMLTDWRLWKRYPFLILVRFMQNTIRTTALLFLIMVLSLITTVKKVNDLPVGFIAVSLGLNWLLMLYFGAKLRRFKIWLYPLMFFLNPFYNWYYMVYGIFTAGQRTWGGPRADAAAADSHTTAREAVEQAEEQGDELNIVPETFKAAHVARRAASRQESASSSGLERTGSVVRPPDRIDGRFSARQRTAAGIYAHLDECEANLDIEAGLSGHEDSHRRQGVTHRRNSLDSTLSDATAGNGTYTLQQVEAFMGEEDRRKYEVARLLKWGSSSITPERGTQEGHELRNALVRTASYLTAVGDVAADCQGQYGRVPADNSPSRASVDSMVTGRRVSEQGTTPGQHARGHHLSFANRLTRVQQMVTRIEDGGAGTERV
;
A
#
# COMPACT_ATOMS: atom_id res chain seq x y z
N MET A 1 25.16 -14.23 -23.49
CA MET A 1 25.32 -13.09 -24.42
C MET A 1 23.98 -12.53 -24.90
N ILE A 2 23.18 -13.26 -25.70
CA ILE A 2 21.89 -12.78 -26.23
C ILE A 2 20.99 -12.21 -25.11
N MET A 3 20.90 -12.91 -23.98
CA MET A 3 20.16 -12.43 -22.81
C MET A 3 20.64 -11.07 -22.30
N ALA A 4 21.95 -10.83 -22.24
CA ALA A 4 22.52 -9.57 -21.77
C ALA A 4 22.27 -8.43 -22.76
N CYS A 5 22.42 -8.67 -24.06
CA CYS A 5 22.08 -7.69 -25.09
C CYS A 5 20.58 -7.36 -25.08
N LEU A 6 19.73 -8.37 -24.94
CA LEU A 6 18.28 -8.18 -24.85
C LEU A 6 17.91 -7.37 -23.59
N GLU A 7 18.52 -7.66 -22.44
CA GLU A 7 18.32 -6.89 -21.21
C GLU A 7 18.73 -5.43 -21.37
N TRP A 8 19.93 -5.21 -21.89
CA TRP A 8 20.47 -3.87 -22.07
C TRP A 8 19.55 -3.03 -22.94
N PHE A 9 19.09 -3.59 -24.07
CA PHE A 9 18.19 -2.92 -25.00
C PHE A 9 16.80 -2.69 -24.41
N LEU A 10 16.15 -3.74 -23.90
CA LEU A 10 14.79 -3.64 -23.37
C LEU A 10 14.70 -2.67 -22.20
N TRP A 11 15.70 -2.68 -21.31
CA TRP A 11 15.70 -1.74 -20.20
C TRP A 11 15.93 -0.29 -20.65
N LEU A 12 16.84 -0.08 -21.61
CA LEU A 12 17.02 1.24 -22.20
C LEU A 12 15.73 1.74 -22.85
N ALA A 13 15.08 0.89 -23.66
CA ALA A 13 13.83 1.20 -24.32
C ALA A 13 12.71 1.51 -23.32
N ALA A 14 12.55 0.70 -22.27
CA ALA A 14 11.51 0.90 -21.26
C ALA A 14 11.74 2.18 -20.45
N PHE A 15 12.99 2.49 -20.10
CA PHE A 15 13.34 3.71 -19.37
C PHE A 15 13.15 4.97 -20.22
N VAL A 16 13.59 4.94 -21.48
CA VAL A 16 13.37 6.03 -22.45
C VAL A 16 11.88 6.22 -22.74
N TYR A 17 11.11 5.14 -22.88
CA TYR A 17 9.65 5.21 -23.03
C TYR A 17 9.02 5.99 -21.86
N CYS A 18 9.40 5.65 -20.62
CA CYS A 18 8.92 6.34 -19.43
C CYS A 18 9.33 7.82 -19.43
N LEU A 19 10.56 8.15 -19.83
CA LEU A 19 11.03 9.54 -19.93
C LEU A 19 10.23 10.34 -20.97
N VAL A 20 9.96 9.75 -22.14
CA VAL A 20 9.14 10.37 -23.18
C VAL A 20 7.72 10.61 -22.68
N LYS A 21 7.14 9.66 -21.93
CA LYS A 21 5.83 9.82 -21.30
C LYS A 21 5.82 10.95 -20.28
N VAL A 22 6.85 11.03 -19.44
CA VAL A 22 7.01 12.13 -18.48
C VAL A 22 7.15 13.47 -19.21
N TRP A 23 7.98 13.56 -20.25
CA TRP A 23 8.14 14.78 -21.06
C TRP A 23 6.80 15.24 -21.64
N LYS A 24 6.06 14.34 -22.30
CA LYS A 24 4.76 14.63 -22.93
C LYS A 24 3.70 15.10 -21.94
N LYS A 25 3.74 14.59 -20.71
CA LYS A 25 2.79 14.91 -19.63
C LYS A 25 3.30 16.00 -18.68
N SER A 26 4.46 16.59 -18.95
CA SER A 26 5.04 17.60 -18.08
C SER A 26 4.35 18.95 -18.29
N GLU A 27 4.02 19.62 -17.19
CA GLU A 27 3.49 20.99 -17.21
C GLU A 27 4.58 22.02 -16.90
N HIS A 28 5.71 21.58 -16.32
CA HIS A 28 6.74 22.45 -15.77
C HIS A 28 8.09 22.27 -16.47
N TRP A 29 8.72 23.40 -16.83
CA TRP A 29 9.97 23.45 -17.61
C TRP A 29 11.12 22.67 -16.96
N SER A 30 11.20 22.64 -15.62
CA SER A 30 12.27 21.92 -14.91
C SER A 30 12.23 20.41 -15.16
N ILE A 31 11.02 19.85 -15.33
CA ILE A 31 10.85 18.42 -15.62
C ILE A 31 11.39 18.13 -17.02
N ASN A 32 11.06 18.99 -17.98
CA ASN A 32 11.59 18.89 -19.34
C ASN A 32 13.12 18.92 -19.35
N MET A 33 13.73 19.93 -18.72
CA MET A 33 15.19 20.00 -18.63
C MET A 33 15.79 18.75 -17.97
N LEU A 34 15.19 18.26 -16.89
CA LEU A 34 15.65 17.03 -16.24
C LEU A 34 15.44 15.78 -17.11
N CYS A 35 14.36 15.67 -17.88
CA CYS A 35 14.16 14.57 -18.81
C CYS A 35 15.29 14.52 -19.86
N ILE A 36 15.75 15.67 -20.37
CA ILE A 36 16.91 15.74 -21.27
C ILE A 36 18.18 15.35 -20.53
N ILE A 37 18.47 15.97 -19.38
CA ILE A 37 19.72 15.74 -18.65
C ILE A 37 19.82 14.27 -18.20
N VAL A 38 18.79 13.76 -17.54
CA VAL A 38 18.70 12.36 -17.06
C VAL A 38 18.69 11.40 -18.25
N GLY A 39 17.93 11.70 -19.32
CA GLY A 39 17.88 10.86 -20.51
C GLY A 39 19.23 10.76 -21.22
N LEU A 40 19.88 11.88 -21.50
CA LEU A 40 21.21 11.92 -22.12
C LEU A 40 22.25 11.24 -21.23
N SER A 41 22.25 11.52 -19.93
CA SER A 41 23.18 10.88 -18.99
C SER A 41 22.97 9.37 -18.93
N PHE A 42 21.72 8.92 -18.83
CA PHE A 42 21.38 7.50 -18.75
C PHE A 42 21.80 6.76 -20.03
N VAL A 43 21.49 7.31 -21.20
CA VAL A 43 21.91 6.77 -22.50
C VAL A 43 23.43 6.75 -22.61
N LEU A 44 24.11 7.86 -22.27
CA LEU A 44 25.57 7.97 -22.32
C LEU A 44 26.25 6.91 -21.46
N PHE A 45 25.85 6.78 -20.19
CA PHE A 45 26.41 5.76 -19.31
C PHE A 45 26.11 4.35 -19.85
N ARG A 46 24.88 4.08 -20.29
CA ARG A 46 24.51 2.78 -20.87
C ARG A 46 25.35 2.41 -22.08
N ILE A 47 25.59 3.36 -22.98
CA ILE A 47 26.46 3.18 -24.15
C ILE A 47 27.90 2.98 -23.72
N THR A 48 28.39 3.73 -22.73
CA THR A 48 29.75 3.57 -22.18
C THR A 48 29.94 2.19 -21.55
N PHE A 49 28.90 1.63 -20.92
CA PHE A 49 28.90 0.27 -20.38
C PHE A 49 28.77 -0.82 -21.44
N LEU A 50 28.42 -0.50 -22.69
CA LEU A 50 28.25 -1.51 -23.74
C LEU A 50 29.59 -2.13 -24.19
N PRO A 51 30.67 -1.36 -24.50
CA PRO A 51 31.99 -1.95 -24.76
C PRO A 51 32.49 -2.81 -23.60
N ILE A 52 32.26 -2.35 -22.36
CA ILE A 52 32.59 -3.10 -21.15
C ILE A 52 31.85 -4.43 -21.12
N MET A 53 30.55 -4.42 -21.39
CA MET A 53 29.72 -5.63 -21.48
C MET A 53 30.29 -6.59 -22.53
N VAL A 54 30.62 -6.10 -23.73
CA VAL A 54 31.16 -6.92 -24.83
C VAL A 54 32.49 -7.55 -24.43
N VAL A 55 33.42 -6.78 -23.89
CA VAL A 55 34.78 -7.23 -23.54
C VAL A 55 34.79 -8.15 -22.31
N THR A 56 33.85 -8.00 -21.39
CA THR A 56 33.73 -8.85 -20.19
C THR A 56 32.98 -10.16 -20.44
N LEU A 57 32.19 -10.24 -21.51
CA LEU A 57 31.54 -11.48 -21.90
C LEU A 57 32.59 -12.50 -22.39
N PRO A 58 32.41 -13.80 -22.10
CA PRO A 58 33.26 -14.85 -22.65
C PRO A 58 32.99 -15.00 -24.15
N LEU A 59 33.66 -14.15 -24.94
CA LEU A 59 33.58 -14.14 -26.40
C LEU A 59 34.44 -15.25 -27.00
N PRO A 60 34.05 -15.81 -28.17
CA PRO A 60 34.92 -16.64 -28.97
C PRO A 60 36.25 -15.92 -29.27
N SER A 61 37.34 -16.68 -29.33
CA SER A 61 38.68 -16.14 -29.60
C SER A 61 38.74 -15.35 -30.91
N GLN A 62 37.98 -15.76 -31.93
CA GLN A 62 37.90 -15.07 -33.22
C GLN A 62 37.37 -13.63 -33.11
N VAL A 63 36.47 -13.37 -32.16
CA VAL A 63 35.91 -12.03 -31.95
C VAL A 63 36.81 -11.22 -31.03
N THR A 64 37.39 -11.88 -30.01
CA THR A 64 38.26 -11.21 -29.03
C THR A 64 39.55 -10.67 -29.65
N GLN A 65 40.07 -11.34 -30.69
CA GLN A 65 41.24 -10.90 -31.46
C GLN A 65 41.06 -9.59 -32.22
N LEU A 66 39.82 -9.14 -32.45
CA LEU A 66 39.53 -7.88 -33.14
C LEU A 66 39.75 -6.64 -32.26
N TRP A 67 39.99 -6.82 -30.95
CA TRP A 67 40.04 -5.75 -29.97
C TRP A 67 41.48 -5.58 -29.46
N PRO A 68 42.06 -4.36 -29.51
CA PRO A 68 43.38 -4.10 -28.95
C PRO A 68 43.45 -4.47 -27.46
N GLU A 69 44.49 -5.18 -27.04
CA GLU A 69 44.64 -5.67 -25.67
C GLU A 69 44.64 -4.53 -24.64
N GLU A 70 45.30 -3.40 -24.93
CA GLU A 70 45.33 -2.24 -24.03
C GLU A 70 43.94 -1.66 -23.76
N MET A 71 43.09 -1.64 -24.79
CA MET A 71 41.71 -1.14 -24.68
C MET A 71 40.87 -2.11 -23.85
N VAL A 72 41.04 -3.42 -24.07
CA VAL A 72 40.38 -4.48 -23.29
C VAL A 72 40.70 -4.35 -21.81
N VAL A 73 41.99 -4.25 -21.48
CA VAL A 73 42.48 -4.12 -20.11
C VAL A 73 41.93 -2.84 -19.46
N SER A 74 41.97 -1.70 -20.17
CA SER A 74 41.47 -0.43 -19.66
C SER A 74 39.97 -0.47 -19.35
N LEU A 75 39.15 -1.03 -20.24
CA LEU A 75 37.71 -1.17 -20.04
C LEU A 75 37.38 -2.14 -18.89
N GLN A 76 38.13 -3.25 -18.77
CA GLN A 76 37.97 -4.18 -17.66
C GLN A 76 38.30 -3.53 -16.31
N TRP A 77 39.36 -2.73 -16.22
CA TRP A 77 39.69 -1.97 -15.01
C TRP A 77 38.64 -0.93 -14.66
N PHE A 78 38.12 -0.19 -15.64
CA PHE A 78 37.04 0.75 -15.38
C PHE A 78 35.76 0.04 -14.89
N ALA A 79 35.39 -1.08 -15.53
CA ALA A 79 34.25 -1.90 -15.13
C ALA A 79 34.41 -2.41 -13.70
N PHE A 80 35.62 -2.87 -13.39
CA PHE A 80 36.03 -3.34 -12.09
C PHE A 80 35.85 -2.28 -11.02
N TRP A 81 36.44 -1.09 -11.18
CA TRP A 81 36.31 0.00 -10.21
C TRP A 81 34.88 0.50 -10.08
N SER A 82 34.13 0.54 -11.18
CA SER A 82 32.70 0.91 -11.15
C SER A 82 31.88 -0.07 -10.32
N PHE A 83 32.08 -1.37 -10.52
CA PHE A 83 31.41 -2.42 -9.76
C PHE A 83 31.84 -2.44 -8.29
N ALA A 84 33.13 -2.22 -8.04
CA ALA A 84 33.71 -2.09 -6.72
C ALA A 84 33.02 -1.02 -5.89
N ILE A 85 32.93 0.20 -6.43
CA ILE A 85 32.30 1.34 -5.76
C ILE A 85 30.81 1.05 -5.54
N LEU A 86 30.14 0.48 -6.53
CA LEU A 86 28.71 0.22 -6.50
C LEU A 86 28.29 -0.85 -5.49
N LEU A 87 29.16 -1.82 -5.19
CA LEU A 87 28.93 -2.79 -4.12
C LEU A 87 29.33 -2.24 -2.75
N ASN A 88 30.53 -1.67 -2.64
CA ASN A 88 31.11 -1.33 -1.35
C ASN A 88 30.49 -0.06 -0.75
N VAL A 89 30.08 0.94 -1.55
CA VAL A 89 29.45 2.16 -1.01
C VAL A 89 28.10 1.88 -0.35
N PRO A 90 27.14 1.19 -1.00
CA PRO A 90 25.90 0.76 -0.33
C PRO A 90 26.17 -0.14 0.88
N TRP A 91 27.16 -1.03 0.79
CA TRP A 91 27.54 -1.87 1.92
C TRP A 91 28.01 -1.05 3.13
N LEU A 92 28.90 -0.08 2.92
CA LEU A 92 29.37 0.83 3.97
C LEU A 92 28.24 1.67 4.57
N LEU A 93 27.32 2.16 3.73
CA LEU A 93 26.13 2.88 4.21
C LEU A 93 25.22 1.98 5.05
N CYS A 94 25.04 0.73 4.64
CA CYS A 94 24.27 -0.26 5.41
C CYS A 94 24.94 -0.54 6.76
N ILE A 95 26.26 -0.77 6.79
CA ILE A 95 27.01 -0.99 8.03
C ILE A 95 26.91 0.23 8.96
N TYR A 96 27.10 1.44 8.43
CA TYR A 96 26.93 2.66 9.20
C TYR A 96 25.54 2.71 9.85
N GLN A 97 24.49 2.44 9.09
CA GLN A 97 23.12 2.41 9.59
C GLN A 97 22.87 1.32 10.63
N LEU A 98 23.50 0.15 10.51
CA LEU A 98 23.39 -0.94 11.49
C LEU A 98 24.15 -0.65 12.79
N VAL A 99 25.20 0.15 12.72
CA VAL A 99 25.94 0.61 13.91
C VAL A 99 25.15 1.72 14.62
N THR A 100 24.48 2.60 13.87
CA THR A 100 23.69 3.69 14.46
C THR A 100 22.30 3.26 14.92
N ASN A 101 21.67 2.29 14.25
CA ASN A 101 20.32 1.83 14.54
C ASN A 101 20.32 0.37 15.01
N GLN A 102 19.54 0.08 16.04
CA GLN A 102 19.44 -1.27 16.58
C GLN A 102 18.57 -2.16 15.68
N LEU A 103 19.19 -3.16 15.06
CA LEU A 103 18.49 -4.23 14.34
C LEU A 103 17.97 -5.29 15.31
N GLY A 104 16.69 -5.65 15.20
CA GLY A 104 16.12 -6.82 15.86
C GLY A 104 14.74 -6.60 16.47
N ARG A 105 14.16 -7.67 17.03
CA ARG A 105 12.80 -7.72 17.58
C ARG A 105 12.76 -7.46 19.08
N THR A 106 13.71 -6.69 19.60
CA THR A 106 13.78 -6.39 21.03
C THR A 106 12.85 -5.23 21.35
N LYS A 107 12.13 -5.34 22.48
CA LYS A 107 11.33 -4.24 23.03
C LYS A 107 12.24 -3.04 23.32
N ARG A 108 11.92 -1.89 22.73
CA ARG A 108 12.72 -0.65 22.90
C ARG A 108 12.19 0.26 23.99
N ILE A 109 10.88 0.24 24.23
CA ILE A 109 10.25 1.00 25.29
C ILE A 109 10.42 0.23 26.60
N LYS A 110 11.19 0.79 27.54
CA LYS A 110 11.41 0.19 28.86
C LYS A 110 10.30 0.52 29.85
N GLU A 111 9.68 1.68 29.67
CA GLU A 111 8.55 2.12 30.47
C GLU A 111 7.26 1.44 30.00
N VAL A 112 6.34 1.19 30.93
CA VAL A 112 5.01 0.67 30.58
C VAL A 112 4.23 1.81 29.95
N LEU A 113 3.72 1.56 28.74
CA LEU A 113 2.80 2.48 28.09
C LEU A 113 1.41 2.27 28.69
N ASP A 114 0.74 3.37 29.02
CA ASP A 114 -0.62 3.37 29.52
C ASP A 114 -1.55 4.07 28.52
N ASP A 115 -2.87 3.88 28.66
CA ASP A 115 -3.89 4.45 27.77
C ASP A 115 -3.85 5.99 27.65
N VAL A 116 -3.23 6.67 28.62
CA VAL A 116 -3.10 8.12 28.66
C VAL A 116 -1.84 8.60 27.94
N THR A 117 -0.73 7.87 28.10
CA THR A 117 0.60 8.24 27.62
C THR A 117 0.88 7.73 26.21
N ALA A 118 0.31 6.57 25.85
CA ALA A 118 0.49 5.95 24.55
C ALA A 118 -0.20 6.75 23.43
N PRO A 119 0.51 7.00 22.31
CA PRO A 119 -0.12 7.44 21.08
C PRO A 119 -1.21 6.47 20.58
N LYS A 120 -2.24 6.98 19.91
CA LYS A 120 -3.25 6.09 19.33
C LYS A 120 -2.77 5.55 17.98
N VAL A 121 -2.94 4.26 17.76
CA VAL A 121 -2.60 3.58 16.50
C VAL A 121 -3.87 3.03 15.87
N VAL A 122 -4.16 3.49 14.67
CA VAL A 122 -5.27 3.03 13.85
C VAL A 122 -4.74 2.09 12.78
N ILE A 123 -5.21 0.85 12.75
CA ILE A 123 -4.77 -0.16 11.80
C ILE A 123 -5.80 -0.23 10.68
N VAL A 124 -5.36 -0.10 9.43
CA VAL A 124 -6.24 -0.24 8.25
C VAL A 124 -5.87 -1.53 7.53
N MET A 125 -6.81 -2.46 7.55
CA MET A 125 -6.67 -3.78 6.96
C MET A 125 -7.75 -3.96 5.89
N PRO A 126 -7.45 -3.66 4.61
CA PRO A 126 -8.36 -3.93 3.51
C PRO A 126 -8.39 -5.44 3.24
N CYS A 127 -9.59 -6.01 3.17
CA CYS A 127 -9.83 -7.43 2.90
C CYS A 127 -10.59 -7.64 1.58
N TYR A 128 -10.19 -8.66 0.81
CA TYR A 128 -10.86 -9.11 -0.40
C TYR A 128 -10.56 -10.59 -0.67
N ARG A 129 -11.58 -11.46 -0.51
CA ARG A 129 -11.51 -12.91 -0.79
C ARG A 129 -10.31 -13.61 -0.11
N GLU A 130 -9.95 -13.23 1.12
CA GLU A 130 -8.92 -13.97 1.88
C GLU A 130 -9.44 -15.31 2.45
N GLU A 131 -8.51 -16.18 2.84
CA GLU A 131 -8.85 -17.35 3.67
C GLU A 131 -9.21 -16.86 5.09
N PRO A 132 -10.39 -17.20 5.65
CA PRO A 132 -10.83 -16.69 6.95
C PRO A 132 -9.83 -16.93 8.09
N GLU A 133 -9.15 -18.08 8.08
CA GLU A 133 -8.13 -18.39 9.10
C GLU A 133 -6.90 -17.50 9.02
N VAL A 134 -6.47 -17.15 7.80
CA VAL A 134 -5.33 -16.25 7.59
C VAL A 134 -5.69 -14.85 8.06
N LEU A 135 -6.89 -14.37 7.71
CA LEU A 135 -7.37 -13.06 8.10
C LEU A 135 -7.47 -12.92 9.63
N ILE A 136 -8.07 -13.91 10.30
CA ILE A 136 -8.21 -13.88 11.76
C ILE A 136 -6.86 -14.02 12.46
N THR A 137 -5.92 -14.80 11.90
CA THR A 137 -4.55 -14.85 12.41
C THR A 137 -3.87 -13.49 12.32
N ALA A 138 -4.06 -12.76 11.21
CA ALA A 138 -3.56 -11.40 11.05
C ALA A 138 -4.20 -10.44 12.08
N VAL A 139 -5.53 -10.46 12.24
CA VAL A 139 -6.25 -9.64 13.24
C VAL A 139 -5.76 -9.94 14.65
N ASN A 140 -5.65 -11.22 15.03
CA ASN A 140 -5.11 -11.64 16.33
C ASN A 140 -3.71 -11.07 16.57
N SER A 141 -2.83 -11.14 15.58
CA SER A 141 -1.47 -10.60 15.71
C SER A 141 -1.42 -9.08 15.95
N VAL A 142 -2.43 -8.34 15.48
CA VAL A 142 -2.54 -6.89 15.70
C VAL A 142 -2.99 -6.61 17.13
N VAL A 143 -4.06 -7.26 17.59
CA VAL A 143 -4.66 -7.00 18.91
C VAL A 143 -3.82 -7.58 20.05
N ASP A 144 -3.06 -8.65 19.79
CA ASP A 144 -2.14 -9.29 20.75
C ASP A 144 -0.75 -8.62 20.79
N CYS A 145 -0.55 -7.51 20.08
CA CYS A 145 0.68 -6.73 20.21
C CYS A 145 0.85 -6.26 21.66
N ASP A 146 2.09 -6.21 22.15
CA ASP A 146 2.45 -5.54 23.41
C ASP A 146 2.22 -4.04 23.21
N TYR A 147 1.00 -3.56 23.35
CA TYR A 147 0.59 -2.18 23.25
C TYR A 147 -0.76 -2.02 23.95
N PRO A 148 -1.06 -0.87 24.60
CA PRO A 148 -2.32 -0.74 25.32
C PRO A 148 -3.54 -0.90 24.40
N ALA A 149 -4.43 -1.85 24.71
CA ALA A 149 -5.53 -2.23 23.84
C ALA A 149 -6.49 -1.06 23.55
N ALA A 150 -6.71 -0.14 24.50
CA ALA A 150 -7.53 1.06 24.29
C ALA A 150 -6.91 2.09 23.33
N CYS A 151 -5.63 1.92 22.99
CA CYS A 151 -4.91 2.71 22.00
C CYS A 151 -4.84 2.05 20.62
N ILE A 152 -5.29 0.79 20.49
CA ILE A 152 -5.39 0.04 19.24
C ILE A 152 -6.81 0.17 18.70
N HIS A 153 -6.95 0.56 17.43
CA HIS A 153 -8.22 0.53 16.73
C HIS A 153 -8.06 -0.05 15.33
N VAL A 154 -8.59 -1.24 15.10
CA VAL A 154 -8.51 -1.94 13.81
C VAL A 154 -9.72 -1.60 12.95
N PHE A 155 -9.50 -1.10 11.74
CA PHE A 155 -10.50 -0.97 10.69
C PHE A 155 -10.30 -2.11 9.70
N LEU A 156 -11.17 -3.10 9.80
CA LEU A 156 -11.23 -4.24 8.91
C LEU A 156 -12.25 -3.97 7.80
N SER A 157 -11.75 -3.63 6.61
CA SER A 157 -12.56 -3.06 5.54
C SER A 157 -12.66 -3.99 4.34
N PHE A 158 -13.84 -4.57 4.17
CA PHE A 158 -14.19 -5.49 3.08
C PHE A 158 -14.44 -4.70 1.79
N ASP A 159 -13.68 -5.03 0.74
CA ASP A 159 -13.82 -4.47 -0.61
C ASP A 159 -14.95 -5.18 -1.37
N GLY A 160 -16.17 -5.02 -0.86
CA GLY A 160 -17.40 -5.62 -1.36
C GLY A 160 -18.56 -5.34 -0.41
N GLU A 161 -19.75 -5.06 -0.96
CA GLU A 161 -20.94 -4.82 -0.14
C GLU A 161 -21.67 -6.10 0.25
N GLN A 162 -21.32 -7.23 -0.35
CA GLN A 162 -22.01 -8.52 -0.15
C GLN A 162 -21.73 -9.08 1.25
N GLU A 163 -22.71 -9.76 1.83
CA GLU A 163 -22.57 -10.54 3.06
C GLU A 163 -22.11 -11.94 2.68
N ASP A 164 -20.86 -12.04 2.22
CA ASP A 164 -20.26 -13.29 1.77
C ASP A 164 -19.85 -14.20 2.93
N GLU A 165 -19.49 -15.45 2.61
CA GLU A 165 -19.04 -16.44 3.61
C GLU A 165 -17.84 -15.92 4.41
N LEU A 166 -16.92 -15.20 3.76
CA LEU A 166 -15.77 -14.60 4.42
C LEU A 166 -16.19 -13.57 5.48
N TYR A 167 -17.10 -12.65 5.15
CA TYR A 167 -17.62 -11.65 6.08
C TYR A 167 -18.33 -12.31 7.26
N LEU A 168 -19.26 -13.22 7.00
CA LEU A 168 -20.04 -13.91 8.05
C LEU A 168 -19.14 -14.71 9.00
N ASN A 169 -18.18 -15.48 8.47
CA ASN A 169 -17.21 -16.22 9.27
C ASN A 169 -16.33 -15.27 10.11
N THR A 170 -15.95 -14.12 9.55
CA THR A 170 -15.13 -13.14 10.25
C THR A 170 -15.89 -12.51 11.42
N ILE A 171 -17.13 -12.05 11.23
CA ILE A 171 -17.90 -11.42 12.32
C ILE A 171 -18.26 -12.43 13.42
N ASP A 172 -18.53 -13.69 13.07
CA ASP A 172 -18.77 -14.78 14.03
C ASP A 172 -17.55 -15.02 14.92
N LYS A 173 -16.35 -15.13 14.31
CA LYS A 173 -15.09 -15.26 15.03
C LYS A 173 -14.72 -14.04 15.88
N LEU A 174 -15.23 -12.86 15.51
CA LEU A 174 -15.09 -11.64 16.31
C LEU A 174 -16.13 -11.55 17.45
N GLY A 175 -17.05 -12.51 17.55
CA GLY A 175 -18.04 -12.60 18.63
C GLY A 175 -19.38 -11.92 18.33
N VAL A 176 -19.68 -11.61 17.07
CA VAL A 176 -20.99 -11.09 16.64
C VAL A 176 -21.94 -12.26 16.39
N PRO A 177 -23.06 -12.38 17.13
CA PRO A 177 -24.01 -13.49 16.93
C PRO A 177 -24.64 -13.46 15.53
N LEU A 178 -24.65 -14.61 14.85
CA LEU A 178 -25.22 -14.77 13.51
C LEU A 178 -26.76 -14.84 13.47
N THR A 179 -27.46 -14.12 14.36
CA THR A 179 -28.91 -14.25 14.54
C THR A 179 -29.74 -13.23 13.76
N MET A 180 -29.11 -12.24 13.13
CA MET A 180 -29.81 -11.18 12.40
C MET A 180 -29.98 -11.54 10.92
N ASP A 181 -31.13 -11.16 10.34
CA ASP A 181 -31.41 -11.36 8.91
C ASP A 181 -30.49 -10.50 8.02
N SER A 182 -29.99 -9.37 8.52
CA SER A 182 -29.03 -8.51 7.84
C SER A 182 -28.19 -7.73 8.85
N TYR A 183 -26.97 -7.37 8.45
CA TYR A 183 -26.04 -6.62 9.30
C TYR A 183 -25.89 -5.18 8.80
N PRO A 184 -25.58 -4.20 9.66
CA PRO A 184 -25.29 -2.85 9.18
C PRO A 184 -24.00 -2.85 8.36
N LYS A 185 -23.83 -1.82 7.50
CA LYS A 185 -22.63 -1.69 6.65
C LYS A 185 -21.32 -1.52 7.45
N SER A 186 -21.40 -1.08 8.70
CA SER A 186 -20.25 -0.98 9.58
C SER A 186 -20.64 -1.31 11.02
N ILE A 187 -19.87 -2.18 11.67
CA ILE A 187 -20.09 -2.66 13.02
C ILE A 187 -18.84 -2.37 13.84
N ASP A 188 -19.02 -1.80 15.02
CA ASP A 188 -17.97 -1.69 16.02
C ASP A 188 -18.07 -2.87 16.99
N VAL A 189 -16.99 -3.63 17.11
CA VAL A 189 -16.86 -4.79 17.99
C VAL A 189 -15.69 -4.54 18.95
N THR A 190 -15.84 -4.98 20.19
CA THR A 190 -14.71 -5.06 21.13
C THR A 190 -14.19 -6.49 21.09
N TYR A 191 -12.97 -6.68 20.58
CA TYR A 191 -12.35 -7.98 20.44
C TYR A 191 -11.00 -7.96 21.17
N ARG A 192 -10.88 -8.79 22.22
CA ARG A 192 -9.71 -8.83 23.12
C ARG A 192 -9.32 -7.43 23.64
N GLU A 193 -10.30 -6.70 24.16
CA GLU A 193 -10.17 -5.33 24.70
C GLU A 193 -9.80 -4.24 23.67
N ALA A 194 -9.41 -4.61 22.46
CA ALA A 194 -9.19 -3.69 21.35
C ALA A 194 -10.49 -3.42 20.60
N ARG A 195 -10.60 -2.22 20.03
CA ARG A 195 -11.73 -1.85 19.16
C ARG A 195 -11.47 -2.32 17.73
N VAL A 196 -12.42 -3.05 17.16
CA VAL A 196 -12.41 -3.50 15.77
C VAL A 196 -13.66 -3.00 15.06
N THR A 197 -13.51 -2.09 14.10
CA THR A 197 -14.58 -1.67 13.19
C THR A 197 -14.53 -2.55 11.95
N VAL A 198 -15.57 -3.35 11.74
CA VAL A 198 -15.74 -4.16 10.53
C VAL A 198 -16.65 -3.40 9.58
N SER A 199 -16.18 -3.11 8.36
CA SER A 199 -16.92 -2.32 7.37
C SER A 199 -17.03 -3.06 6.03
N ARG A 200 -18.22 -3.07 5.44
CA ARG A 200 -18.46 -3.48 4.05
C ARG A 200 -18.56 -2.24 3.17
N LEU A 201 -17.72 -2.17 2.14
CA LEU A 201 -17.57 -1.00 1.29
C LEU A 201 -17.82 -1.35 -0.18
N PRO A 202 -18.26 -0.40 -1.01
CA PRO A 202 -18.34 -0.59 -2.46
C PRO A 202 -17.02 -1.10 -3.04
N HIS A 203 -17.10 -2.12 -3.89
CA HIS A 203 -15.92 -2.68 -4.54
C HIS A 203 -15.24 -1.63 -5.42
N GLY A 204 -13.94 -1.45 -5.24
CA GLY A 204 -13.14 -0.52 -6.07
C GLY A 204 -11.64 -0.74 -5.99
N GLY A 205 -11.20 -1.86 -5.43
CA GLY A 205 -9.80 -2.19 -5.21
C GLY A 205 -9.24 -1.60 -3.90
N LYS A 206 -8.05 -2.10 -3.52
CA LYS A 206 -7.35 -1.75 -2.28
C LYS A 206 -7.31 -0.25 -1.98
N ARG A 207 -6.84 0.58 -2.94
CA ARG A 207 -6.72 2.04 -2.74
C ARG A 207 -8.08 2.73 -2.56
N HIS A 208 -9.14 2.24 -3.21
CA HIS A 208 -10.50 2.75 -3.02
C HIS A 208 -11.05 2.38 -1.64
N CYS A 209 -10.88 1.12 -1.23
CA CYS A 209 -11.23 0.66 0.11
C CYS A 209 -10.49 1.49 1.19
N GLN A 210 -9.19 1.75 1.01
CA GLN A 210 -8.40 2.63 1.88
C GLN A 210 -8.92 4.07 1.90
N LYS A 211 -9.38 4.62 0.76
CA LYS A 211 -9.96 5.98 0.67
C LYS A 211 -11.22 6.11 1.53
N LEU A 212 -12.13 5.15 1.41
CA LEU A 212 -13.38 5.13 2.17
C LEU A 212 -13.11 4.92 3.66
N THR A 213 -12.20 4.00 3.99
CA THR A 213 -11.76 3.78 5.37
C THR A 213 -11.12 5.03 5.96
N PHE A 214 -10.27 5.73 5.21
CA PHE A 214 -9.68 7.00 5.65
C PHE A 214 -10.74 8.07 5.95
N LYS A 215 -11.77 8.20 5.12
CA LYS A 215 -12.89 9.13 5.38
C LYS A 215 -13.62 8.79 6.69
N LEU A 216 -13.82 7.49 6.95
CA LEU A 216 -14.43 7.02 8.19
C LEU A 216 -13.54 7.37 9.39
N ILE A 217 -12.23 7.11 9.32
CA ILE A 217 -11.26 7.45 10.37
C ILE A 217 -11.25 8.95 10.64
N ASP A 218 -11.20 9.79 9.60
CA ASP A 218 -11.18 11.25 9.76
C ASP A 218 -12.43 11.77 10.49
N LYS A 219 -13.58 11.16 10.23
CA LYS A 219 -14.85 11.47 10.91
C LYS A 219 -14.86 10.96 12.36
N VAL A 220 -14.42 9.73 12.60
CA VAL A 220 -14.40 9.10 13.94
C VAL A 220 -13.46 9.87 14.89
N TYR A 221 -12.31 10.30 14.40
CA TYR A 221 -11.28 10.96 15.21
C TYR A 221 -11.29 12.49 15.11
N GLU A 222 -12.29 13.11 14.48
CA GLU A 222 -12.34 14.56 14.26
C GLU A 222 -12.15 15.36 15.56
N LYS A 223 -12.88 14.99 16.63
CA LYS A 223 -12.78 15.64 17.95
C LYS A 223 -11.43 15.40 18.63
N TYR A 224 -10.86 14.21 18.46
CA TYR A 224 -9.56 13.84 19.03
C TYR A 224 -8.44 14.69 18.41
N LEU A 225 -8.46 14.81 17.08
CA LEU A 225 -7.46 15.53 16.29
C LEU A 225 -7.44 17.04 16.50
N LYS A 226 -8.51 17.61 17.07
CA LYS A 226 -8.52 19.02 17.51
C LYS A 226 -7.65 19.24 18.75
N ARG A 227 -7.49 18.20 19.59
CA ARG A 227 -6.80 18.29 20.89
C ARG A 227 -5.43 17.60 20.91
N LYS A 228 -5.18 16.60 20.07
CA LYS A 228 -3.94 15.82 20.04
C LYS A 228 -3.48 15.51 18.61
N ASP A 229 -2.17 15.52 18.37
CA ASP A 229 -1.53 15.15 17.10
C ASP A 229 -0.75 13.81 17.16
N ASN A 230 -1.03 12.98 18.16
CA ASN A 230 -0.38 11.69 18.39
C ASN A 230 -1.23 10.51 17.88
N LEU A 231 -1.88 10.68 16.73
CA LEU A 231 -2.60 9.62 16.02
C LEU A 231 -1.73 9.11 14.86
N PHE A 232 -1.48 7.80 14.84
CA PHE A 232 -0.76 7.12 13.78
C PHE A 232 -1.69 6.16 13.05
N ILE A 233 -1.46 5.99 11.75
CA ILE A 233 -2.19 5.05 10.90
C ILE A 233 -1.21 4.00 10.37
N LEU A 234 -1.52 2.72 10.60
CA LEU A 234 -0.75 1.58 10.12
C LEU A 234 -1.48 0.96 8.93
N PHE A 235 -0.84 0.96 7.76
CA PHE A 235 -1.27 0.16 6.63
C PHE A 235 -0.62 -1.22 6.69
N ILE A 236 -1.48 -2.23 6.65
CA ILE A 236 -1.13 -3.65 6.71
C ILE A 236 -1.96 -4.42 5.68
N ASP A 237 -1.37 -5.42 5.03
CA ASP A 237 -2.14 -6.36 4.22
C ASP A 237 -2.84 -7.39 5.13
N SER A 238 -3.97 -7.90 4.69
CA SER A 238 -4.82 -8.89 5.39
C SER A 238 -4.17 -10.25 5.64
N ASP A 239 -3.02 -10.53 5.03
CA ASP A 239 -2.21 -11.74 5.23
C ASP A 239 -0.95 -11.50 6.09
N CYS A 240 -0.79 -10.29 6.63
CA CYS A 240 0.39 -9.92 7.39
C CYS A 240 0.20 -10.19 8.89
N ILE A 241 1.15 -10.92 9.47
CA ILE A 241 1.24 -11.25 10.89
C ILE A 241 2.29 -10.35 11.54
N LEU A 242 1.87 -9.50 12.48
CA LEU A 242 2.75 -8.59 13.20
C LEU A 242 3.58 -9.32 14.26
N ASP A 243 4.81 -8.85 14.47
CA ASP A 243 5.59 -9.21 15.65
C ASP A 243 5.06 -8.48 16.89
N THR A 244 5.08 -9.15 18.05
CA THR A 244 4.51 -8.64 19.31
C THR A 244 4.91 -7.21 19.67
N VAL A 245 6.16 -6.81 19.42
CA VAL A 245 6.68 -5.47 19.77
C VAL A 245 6.61 -4.47 18.61
N CYS A 246 5.98 -4.84 17.48
CA CYS A 246 6.02 -4.07 16.25
C CYS A 246 5.44 -2.66 16.43
N LEU A 247 4.27 -2.53 17.07
CA LEU A 247 3.62 -1.23 17.28
C LEU A 247 4.45 -0.31 18.18
N GLN A 248 4.95 -0.83 19.31
CA GLN A 248 5.82 -0.08 20.22
C GLN A 248 7.08 0.42 19.53
N ASN A 249 7.72 -0.43 18.73
CA ASN A 249 8.97 -0.06 18.06
C ASN A 249 8.77 1.03 17.00
N PHE A 250 7.67 1.00 16.25
CA PHE A 250 7.32 2.13 15.38
C PHE A 250 7.07 3.42 16.16
N VAL A 251 6.22 3.36 17.18
CA VAL A 251 5.86 4.54 17.99
C VAL A 251 7.09 5.11 18.72
N TYR A 252 8.00 4.24 19.16
CA TYR A 252 9.26 4.65 19.75
C TYR A 252 10.09 5.49 18.77
N ASP A 253 10.33 5.00 17.55
CA ASP A 253 11.14 5.73 16.57
C ASP A 253 10.44 6.98 16.03
N MET A 254 9.11 7.00 15.96
CA MET A 254 8.36 8.14 15.45
C MET A 254 8.09 9.24 16.48
N GLU A 255 7.99 8.91 17.77
CA GLU A 255 7.45 9.83 18.80
C GLU A 255 8.19 9.82 20.14
N LEU A 256 8.60 8.65 20.64
CA LEU A 256 9.02 8.48 22.05
C LEU A 256 10.54 8.40 22.26
N SER A 257 11.34 8.24 21.21
CA SER A 257 12.78 8.09 21.38
C SER A 257 13.43 9.34 22.02
N PRO A 258 14.42 9.18 22.91
CA PRO A 258 15.06 10.31 23.57
C PRO A 258 15.69 11.29 22.56
N GLY A 259 15.43 12.58 22.72
CA GLY A 259 15.92 13.60 21.79
C GLY A 259 15.20 13.64 20.44
N ASN A 260 14.11 12.89 20.26
CA ASN A 260 13.31 12.90 19.04
C ASN A 260 12.59 14.24 18.85
N THR A 261 12.70 14.78 17.64
CA THR A 261 12.04 16.01 17.21
C THR A 261 10.54 15.86 16.95
N ARG A 262 10.01 14.63 16.98
CA ARG A 262 8.59 14.28 16.74
C ARG A 262 8.05 14.78 15.40
N ASP A 263 8.93 14.87 14.41
CA ASP A 263 8.61 15.34 13.06
C ASP A 263 8.69 14.23 12.01
N MET A 264 8.82 12.97 12.45
CA MET A 264 8.70 11.79 11.60
C MET A 264 7.29 11.71 11.00
N LEU A 265 7.23 11.57 9.68
CA LEU A 265 6.00 11.56 8.90
C LEU A 265 5.56 10.14 8.56
N ALA A 266 6.51 9.26 8.24
CA ALA A 266 6.23 7.90 7.83
C ALA A 266 7.41 6.98 8.12
N MET A 267 7.12 5.73 8.47
CA MET A 267 8.11 4.67 8.56
C MET A 267 7.59 3.37 7.98
N THR A 268 8.48 2.58 7.38
CA THR A 268 8.18 1.18 7.03
C THR A 268 9.01 0.22 7.88
N GLY A 269 8.48 -0.96 8.15
CA GLY A 269 9.15 -1.98 8.94
C GLY A 269 9.74 -3.10 8.10
N VAL A 270 10.39 -4.06 8.74
CA VAL A 270 11.00 -5.22 8.11
C VAL A 270 9.95 -6.28 7.81
N ILE A 271 9.61 -6.39 6.54
CA ILE A 271 8.72 -7.45 6.03
C ILE A 271 9.55 -8.69 5.74
N THR A 272 9.08 -9.83 6.25
CA THR A 272 9.69 -11.14 5.99
C THR A 272 8.64 -12.11 5.50
N SER A 273 9.02 -13.24 4.90
CA SER A 273 8.01 -14.21 4.47
C SER A 273 7.79 -15.31 5.51
N THR A 274 6.59 -15.89 5.46
CA THR A 274 6.19 -17.15 6.09
C THR A 274 5.55 -18.03 5.02
N THR A 275 5.50 -19.34 5.24
CA THR A 275 4.85 -20.25 4.30
C THR A 275 4.43 -21.53 4.98
N LYS A 276 3.24 -22.04 4.64
CA LYS A 276 2.78 -23.39 5.01
C LYS A 276 3.57 -24.49 4.29
N LYS A 277 3.99 -24.27 3.03
CA LYS A 277 4.71 -25.25 2.20
C LYS A 277 6.08 -24.71 1.78
N HIS A 278 7.13 -25.47 2.06
CA HIS A 278 8.49 -25.08 1.67
C HIS A 278 8.81 -25.54 0.25
N SER A 279 9.21 -24.58 -0.59
CA SER A 279 9.72 -24.78 -1.94
C SER A 279 10.91 -23.86 -2.22
N LEU A 280 11.68 -24.14 -3.27
CA LEU A 280 12.77 -23.27 -3.73
C LEU A 280 12.27 -21.84 -3.98
N ILE A 281 11.07 -21.68 -4.54
CA ILE A 281 10.44 -20.39 -4.80
C ILE A 281 10.19 -19.61 -3.49
N THR A 282 9.65 -20.27 -2.46
CA THR A 282 9.40 -19.62 -1.15
C THR A 282 10.69 -19.28 -0.41
N LEU A 283 11.72 -20.10 -0.57
CA LEU A 283 13.04 -19.88 0.02
C LEU A 283 13.75 -18.67 -0.61
N LEU A 284 13.73 -18.57 -1.95
CA LEU A 284 14.27 -17.42 -2.68
C LEU A 284 13.55 -16.13 -2.31
N GLN A 285 12.21 -16.16 -2.22
CA GLN A 285 11.42 -15.01 -1.78
C GLN A 285 11.84 -14.52 -0.39
N ASP A 286 11.99 -15.42 0.59
CA ASP A 286 12.37 -15.00 1.95
C ASP A 286 13.72 -14.29 1.99
N MET A 287 14.74 -14.84 1.31
CA MET A 287 16.06 -14.21 1.21
C MET A 287 16.00 -12.87 0.48
N GLU A 288 15.18 -12.77 -0.57
CA GLU A 288 14.99 -11.53 -1.32
C GLU A 288 14.31 -10.46 -0.47
N TYR A 289 13.29 -10.81 0.33
CA TYR A 289 12.67 -9.88 1.28
C TYR A 289 13.71 -9.37 2.27
N ILE A 290 14.52 -10.24 2.87
CA ILE A 290 15.56 -9.81 3.81
C ILE A 290 16.56 -8.88 3.13
N HIS A 291 17.04 -9.22 1.93
CA HIS A 291 17.97 -8.37 1.19
C HIS A 291 17.35 -7.01 0.84
N GLY A 292 16.17 -6.98 0.23
CA GLY A 292 15.49 -5.73 -0.13
C GLY A 292 15.16 -4.86 1.08
N GLN A 293 14.71 -5.47 2.19
CA GLN A 293 14.27 -4.73 3.37
C GLN A 293 15.41 -4.27 4.26
N LEU A 294 16.40 -5.13 4.54
CA LEU A 294 17.49 -4.81 5.48
C LEU A 294 18.75 -4.27 4.81
N PHE A 295 19.00 -4.58 3.54
CA PHE A 295 20.11 -4.01 2.80
C PHE A 295 19.64 -2.78 2.01
N GLU A 296 18.85 -2.97 0.96
CA GLU A 296 18.54 -1.88 0.02
C GLU A 296 17.81 -0.71 0.69
N ARG A 297 16.71 -0.97 1.42
CA ARG A 297 15.94 0.10 2.07
C ARG A 297 16.69 0.78 3.21
N THR A 298 17.55 0.06 3.94
CA THR A 298 18.40 0.67 4.97
C THR A 298 19.39 1.65 4.33
N VAL A 299 19.97 1.30 3.18
CA VAL A 299 20.83 2.21 2.40
C VAL A 299 20.05 3.44 1.94
N GLU A 300 18.84 3.24 1.39
CA GLU A 300 17.98 4.37 1.01
C GLU A 300 17.69 5.28 2.22
N SER A 301 17.27 4.70 3.34
CA SER A 301 16.99 5.40 4.59
C SER A 301 18.17 6.27 5.03
N GLY A 302 19.39 5.72 4.98
CA GLY A 302 20.63 6.43 5.29
C GLY A 302 20.97 7.57 4.32
N CYS A 303 20.53 7.47 3.07
CA CYS A 303 20.63 8.53 2.07
C CYS A 303 19.57 9.65 2.23
N GLY A 304 18.71 9.57 3.24
CA GLY A 304 17.79 10.65 3.62
C GLY A 304 16.30 10.34 3.48
N SER A 305 15.91 9.25 2.80
CA SER A 305 14.51 8.79 2.70
C SER A 305 14.46 7.38 2.12
N VAL A 306 13.38 6.64 2.32
CA VAL A 306 13.07 5.45 1.50
C VAL A 306 12.32 5.86 0.21
N THR A 307 12.44 5.06 -0.85
CA THR A 307 11.74 5.29 -2.14
C THR A 307 10.42 4.53 -2.28
N CYS A 308 10.09 3.69 -1.31
CA CYS A 308 8.87 2.92 -1.27
C CYS A 308 8.43 2.71 0.19
N LEU A 309 7.15 2.87 0.48
CA LEU A 309 6.49 2.55 1.73
C LEU A 309 5.49 1.43 1.42
N PRO A 310 5.89 0.16 1.59
CA PRO A 310 5.11 -0.99 1.18
C PRO A 310 3.79 -1.04 1.96
N GLY A 311 2.69 -1.30 1.25
CA GLY A 311 1.36 -1.40 1.85
C GLY A 311 1.18 -2.56 2.83
N ALA A 312 2.16 -3.46 2.94
CA ALA A 312 2.18 -4.58 3.88
C ALA A 312 2.60 -4.19 5.30
N LEU A 313 3.45 -3.17 5.47
CA LEU A 313 3.88 -2.71 6.80
C LEU A 313 4.42 -1.27 6.75
N THR A 314 3.52 -0.31 6.88
CA THR A 314 3.84 1.12 6.85
C THR A 314 3.04 1.88 7.90
N MET A 315 3.72 2.59 8.80
CA MET A 315 3.11 3.50 9.77
C MET A 315 3.27 4.96 9.31
N LEU A 316 2.18 5.72 9.33
CA LEU A 316 2.12 7.12 8.92
C LEU A 316 1.61 7.98 10.07
N ARG A 317 2.14 9.20 10.20
CA ARG A 317 1.54 10.22 11.08
C ARG A 317 0.23 10.72 10.44
N PHE A 318 -0.87 10.64 11.18
CA PHE A 318 -2.20 10.89 10.61
C PHE A 318 -2.36 12.32 10.08
N SER A 319 -1.87 13.34 10.77
CA SER A 319 -1.98 14.73 10.31
C SER A 319 -1.26 15.00 8.99
N ALA A 320 -0.09 14.40 8.80
CA ALA A 320 0.64 14.46 7.55
C ALA A 320 -0.12 13.72 6.43
N PHE A 321 -0.60 12.50 6.71
CA PHE A 321 -1.41 11.73 5.76
C PHE A 321 -2.72 12.47 5.40
N ARG A 322 -3.40 13.10 6.35
CA ARG A 322 -4.65 13.85 6.13
C ARG A 322 -4.49 14.98 5.11
N ARG A 323 -3.40 15.75 5.18
CA ARG A 323 -3.10 16.80 4.18
C ARG A 323 -2.80 16.23 2.80
N MET A 324 -2.18 15.06 2.78
CA MET A 324 -1.73 14.38 1.58
C MET A 324 -2.84 13.56 0.90
N ALA A 325 -3.81 13.05 1.66
CA ALA A 325 -4.87 12.15 1.23
C ALA A 325 -5.67 12.68 0.03
N LYS A 326 -5.91 13.99 -0.05
CA LYS A 326 -6.58 14.60 -1.20
C LYS A 326 -5.81 14.45 -2.52
N TYR A 327 -4.49 14.26 -2.49
CA TYR A 327 -3.66 13.97 -3.66
C TYR A 327 -3.54 12.47 -3.89
N TYR A 328 -3.28 11.70 -2.82
CA TYR A 328 -3.20 10.24 -2.91
C TYR A 328 -4.52 9.57 -3.24
N PHE A 329 -5.66 10.23 -3.09
CA PHE A 329 -6.97 9.71 -3.49
C PHE A 329 -7.61 10.48 -4.65
N ALA A 330 -6.89 11.41 -5.27
CA ALA A 330 -7.37 12.17 -6.44
C ALA A 330 -7.35 11.35 -7.73
N ASP A 331 -6.31 10.53 -7.92
CA ASP A 331 -6.15 9.77 -9.16
C ASP A 331 -7.07 8.53 -9.14
N ASN A 332 -8.35 8.74 -9.44
CA ASN A 332 -9.29 7.66 -9.69
C ASN A 332 -8.88 6.91 -10.98
N MET A 333 -9.17 5.60 -11.08
CA MET A 333 -8.87 4.78 -12.27
C MET A 333 -9.37 5.43 -13.58
N GLU A 334 -10.46 6.19 -13.49
CA GLU A 334 -11.08 6.90 -14.61
C GLU A 334 -10.21 8.03 -15.20
N GLN A 335 -9.21 8.52 -14.46
CA GLN A 335 -8.29 9.57 -14.92
C GLN A 335 -6.98 9.02 -15.51
N CYS A 336 -6.79 7.69 -15.54
CA CYS A 336 -5.61 7.09 -16.18
C CYS A 336 -5.74 7.16 -17.71
N GLU A 337 -4.89 7.97 -18.35
CA GLU A 337 -4.95 8.16 -19.81
C GLU A 337 -4.23 7.05 -20.58
N ASP A 338 -3.22 6.43 -19.96
CA ASP A 338 -2.41 5.41 -20.59
C ASP A 338 -1.82 4.40 -19.58
N LEU A 339 -1.04 3.44 -20.12
CA LEU A 339 -0.33 2.42 -19.34
C LEU A 339 0.65 3.02 -18.32
N PHE A 340 1.27 4.17 -18.64
CA PHE A 340 2.24 4.79 -17.76
C PHE A 340 1.56 5.32 -16.49
N ASP A 341 0.43 6.01 -16.63
CA ASP A 341 -0.37 6.50 -15.50
C ASP A 341 -0.88 5.34 -14.64
N PHE A 342 -1.40 4.29 -15.29
CA PHE A 342 -1.90 3.11 -14.59
C PHE A 342 -0.79 2.41 -13.79
N ALA A 343 0.37 2.19 -14.40
CA ALA A 343 1.51 1.59 -13.71
C ALA A 343 2.00 2.47 -12.56
N LYS A 344 2.07 3.79 -12.75
CA LYS A 344 2.49 4.74 -11.71
C LYS A 344 1.56 4.73 -10.50
N CYS A 345 0.25 4.91 -10.73
CA CYS A 345 -0.73 5.21 -9.70
C CYS A 345 -1.41 3.98 -9.09
N HIS A 346 -1.51 2.88 -9.82
CA HIS A 346 -2.20 1.66 -9.36
C HIS A 346 -1.24 0.49 -9.13
N LEU A 347 -0.35 0.18 -10.08
CA LEU A 347 0.61 -0.91 -9.86
C LEU A 347 1.70 -0.53 -8.85
N GLY A 348 2.08 0.75 -8.84
CA GLY A 348 3.08 1.35 -7.94
C GLY A 348 2.50 2.30 -6.90
N GLU A 349 1.25 2.10 -6.45
CA GLU A 349 0.54 2.97 -5.50
C GLU A 349 1.35 3.30 -4.23
N ASP A 350 2.12 2.32 -3.71
CA ASP A 350 3.01 2.47 -2.57
C ASP A 350 4.19 3.42 -2.86
N ARG A 351 4.76 3.34 -4.08
CA ARG A 351 5.82 4.25 -4.52
C ARG A 351 5.27 5.64 -4.77
N TRP A 352 4.07 5.75 -5.32
CA TRP A 352 3.38 7.02 -5.49
C TRP A 352 3.09 7.69 -4.15
N LEU A 353 2.57 6.93 -3.17
CA LEU A 353 2.38 7.37 -1.78
C LEU A 353 3.69 7.95 -1.20
N THR A 354 4.79 7.23 -1.42
CA THR A 354 6.11 7.63 -0.92
C THR A 354 6.62 8.89 -1.60
N HIS A 355 6.47 9.00 -2.92
CA HIS A 355 6.84 10.18 -3.69
C HIS A 355 6.09 11.42 -3.17
N LEU A 356 4.78 11.30 -2.91
CA LEU A 356 4.00 12.39 -2.33
C LEU A 356 4.55 12.82 -0.95
N PHE A 357 4.87 11.86 -0.08
CA PHE A 357 5.50 12.17 1.21
C PHE A 357 6.87 12.84 1.02
N MET A 358 7.72 12.35 0.13
CA MET A 358 9.06 12.92 -0.11
C MET A 358 9.00 14.39 -0.56
N ILE A 359 8.04 14.73 -1.42
CA ILE A 359 7.79 16.11 -1.85
C ILE A 359 7.22 16.94 -0.70
N GLY A 360 6.26 16.41 0.05
CA GLY A 360 5.64 17.17 1.13
C GLY A 360 6.49 17.31 2.38
N ALA A 361 7.49 16.44 2.60
CA ALA A 361 8.38 16.52 3.76
C ALA A 361 9.18 17.83 3.76
N LYS A 362 9.37 18.44 4.94
CA LYS A 362 10.15 19.67 5.09
C LYS A 362 11.65 19.41 5.03
N LYS A 363 12.09 18.30 5.63
CA LYS A 363 13.49 17.96 5.86
C LYS A 363 13.80 16.54 5.37
N ARG A 364 15.10 16.26 5.21
CA ARG A 364 15.60 14.88 5.07
C ARG A 364 15.29 14.09 6.34
N TYR A 365 15.28 12.77 6.21
CA TYR A 365 15.12 11.79 7.29
C TYR A 365 13.75 11.74 7.96
N GLN A 366 12.72 12.40 7.41
CA GLN A 366 11.35 12.34 7.95
C GLN A 366 10.54 11.11 7.48
N ILE A 367 11.10 10.33 6.56
CA ILE A 367 10.52 9.11 5.98
C ILE A 367 11.61 8.03 6.05
N GLN A 368 11.46 7.01 6.89
CA GLN A 368 12.59 6.13 7.25
C GLN A 368 12.20 4.64 7.33
N MET A 369 13.22 3.78 7.37
CA MET A 369 13.10 2.37 7.67
C MET A 369 13.23 2.14 9.19
N CYS A 370 12.23 1.50 9.81
CA CYS A 370 12.31 0.99 11.17
C CYS A 370 12.85 -0.46 11.13
N THR A 371 14.12 -0.64 11.49
CA THR A 371 14.77 -1.97 11.49
C THR A 371 14.40 -2.83 12.69
N SER A 372 13.52 -2.34 13.57
CA SER A 372 13.08 -3.04 14.77
C SER A 372 11.59 -3.45 14.78
N ALA A 373 10.81 -2.96 13.82
CA ALA A 373 9.42 -3.35 13.62
C ALA A 373 9.33 -4.43 12.53
N PHE A 374 8.71 -5.58 12.83
CA PHE A 374 8.68 -6.73 11.94
C PHE A 374 7.26 -7.22 11.67
N CYS A 375 7.04 -7.73 10.46
CA CYS A 375 5.90 -8.59 10.16
C CYS A 375 6.31 -9.78 9.28
N LYS A 376 5.40 -10.73 9.16
CA LYS A 376 5.49 -11.87 8.25
C LYS A 376 4.30 -11.84 7.29
N THR A 377 4.55 -11.97 5.98
CA THR A 377 3.52 -12.13 4.92
C THR A 377 3.62 -13.53 4.32
N GLU A 378 2.51 -14.06 3.82
CA GLU A 378 2.50 -15.38 3.19
C GLU A 378 3.24 -15.34 1.83
N ALA A 379 4.21 -16.23 1.66
CA ALA A 379 4.96 -16.34 0.42
C ALA A 379 4.08 -16.87 -0.71
N VAL A 380 4.31 -16.40 -1.93
CA VAL A 380 3.59 -16.90 -3.09
C VAL A 380 4.02 -18.35 -3.38
N GLN A 381 3.05 -19.25 -3.49
CA GLN A 381 3.29 -20.70 -3.59
C GLN A 381 3.59 -21.18 -5.01
N THR A 382 3.06 -20.52 -6.03
CA THR A 382 3.15 -20.96 -7.43
C THR A 382 3.95 -19.97 -8.28
N TYR A 383 4.68 -20.50 -9.28
CA TYR A 383 5.48 -19.66 -10.17
C TYR A 383 4.60 -18.70 -11.00
N ARG A 384 3.42 -19.14 -11.44
CA ARG A 384 2.46 -18.30 -12.18
C ARG A 384 2.06 -17.08 -11.36
N SER A 385 1.64 -17.26 -10.11
CA SER A 385 1.27 -16.16 -9.23
C SER A 385 2.46 -15.26 -8.90
N LEU A 386 3.66 -15.83 -8.73
CA LEU A 386 4.87 -15.05 -8.49
C LEU A 386 5.19 -14.14 -9.66
N ILE A 387 5.14 -14.63 -10.90
CA ILE A 387 5.39 -13.80 -12.09
C ILE A 387 4.39 -12.65 -12.16
N LYS A 388 3.09 -12.90 -11.92
CA LYS A 388 2.07 -11.85 -11.93
C LYS A 388 2.40 -10.77 -10.87
N GLN A 389 2.84 -11.17 -9.68
CA GLN A 389 3.28 -10.24 -8.62
C GLN A 389 4.51 -9.43 -9.06
N ARG A 390 5.55 -10.08 -9.58
CA ARG A 390 6.80 -9.43 -9.99
C ARG A 390 6.63 -8.49 -11.17
N ARG A 391 5.76 -8.85 -12.12
CA ARG A 391 5.35 -7.98 -13.22
C ARG A 391 4.74 -6.68 -12.71
N ARG A 392 3.79 -6.75 -11.77
CA ARG A 392 3.17 -5.57 -11.14
C ARG A 392 4.21 -4.69 -10.48
N TRP A 393 5.10 -5.28 -9.67
CA TRP A 393 6.14 -4.55 -8.97
C TRP A 393 7.13 -3.89 -9.94
N PHE A 394 7.52 -4.58 -11.01
CA PHE A 394 8.40 -4.08 -12.03
C PHE A 394 7.82 -2.86 -12.77
N LEU A 395 6.57 -2.97 -13.25
CA LEU A 395 5.91 -1.88 -13.97
C LEU A 395 5.67 -0.66 -13.07
N GLY A 396 5.23 -0.88 -11.82
CA GLY A 396 5.07 0.19 -10.85
C GLY A 396 6.39 0.83 -10.44
N PHE A 397 7.48 0.05 -10.39
CA PHE A 397 8.83 0.53 -10.12
C PHE A 397 9.35 1.45 -11.22
N ILE A 398 9.40 0.98 -12.47
CA ILE A 398 10.07 1.74 -13.54
C ILE A 398 9.40 3.10 -13.80
N THR A 399 8.07 3.19 -13.75
CA THR A 399 7.36 4.45 -13.97
C THR A 399 7.58 5.45 -12.83
N ASN A 400 7.49 5.01 -11.58
CA ASN A 400 7.71 5.87 -10.41
C ASN A 400 9.17 6.31 -10.28
N GLU A 401 10.14 5.45 -10.62
CA GLU A 401 11.56 5.86 -10.63
C GLU A 401 11.82 7.00 -11.59
N VAL A 402 11.29 6.93 -12.82
CA VAL A 402 11.50 8.02 -13.79
C VAL A 402 10.83 9.31 -13.33
N CYS A 403 9.63 9.24 -12.75
CA CYS A 403 8.99 10.42 -12.12
C CYS A 403 9.84 11.01 -10.99
N MET A 404 10.46 10.17 -10.18
CA MET A 404 11.32 10.61 -9.07
C MET A 404 12.61 11.26 -9.58
N LEU A 405 13.28 10.66 -10.57
CA LEU A 405 14.51 11.17 -11.17
C LEU A 405 14.32 12.49 -11.93
N THR A 406 13.09 12.79 -12.35
CA THR A 406 12.72 14.00 -13.10
C THR A 406 12.06 15.08 -12.24
N ASP A 407 12.05 14.94 -10.91
CA ASP A 407 11.58 15.96 -9.97
C ASP A 407 12.74 16.71 -9.31
N TRP A 408 12.94 17.97 -9.69
CA TRP A 408 14.02 18.82 -9.16
C TRP A 408 13.93 19.05 -7.65
N ARG A 409 12.73 19.04 -7.07
CA ARG A 409 12.54 19.19 -5.62
C ARG A 409 13.21 18.07 -4.86
N LEU A 410 13.18 16.86 -5.44
CA LEU A 410 13.83 15.68 -4.87
C LEU A 410 15.34 15.70 -5.07
N TRP A 411 15.85 16.23 -6.18
CA TRP A 411 17.30 16.48 -6.33
C TRP A 411 17.83 17.46 -5.29
N LYS A 412 17.07 18.53 -5.00
CA LYS A 412 17.43 19.50 -3.95
C LYS A 412 17.34 18.88 -2.55
N ARG A 413 16.26 18.16 -2.26
CA ARG A 413 16.01 17.60 -0.92
C ARG A 413 16.76 16.32 -0.64
N TYR A 414 16.99 15.43 -1.60
CA TYR A 414 17.61 14.10 -1.40
C TYR A 414 18.70 13.78 -2.44
N PRO A 415 19.70 14.66 -2.67
CA PRO A 415 20.65 14.52 -3.78
C PRO A 415 21.38 13.17 -3.79
N PHE A 416 21.83 12.69 -2.63
CA PHE A 416 22.54 11.41 -2.51
C PHE A 416 21.63 10.22 -2.81
N LEU A 417 20.40 10.21 -2.30
CA LEU A 417 19.43 9.15 -2.59
C LEU A 417 19.15 9.10 -4.10
N ILE A 418 18.83 10.23 -4.71
CA ILE A 418 18.51 10.31 -6.13
C ILE A 418 19.71 9.89 -6.98
N LEU A 419 20.93 10.29 -6.62
CA LEU A 419 22.16 9.87 -7.30
C LEU A 419 22.38 8.35 -7.18
N VAL A 420 22.25 7.78 -5.98
CA VAL A 420 22.40 6.32 -5.78
C VAL A 420 21.39 5.54 -6.61
N ARG A 421 20.11 5.97 -6.61
CA ARG A 421 19.05 5.36 -7.42
C ARG A 421 19.33 5.48 -8.91
N PHE A 422 19.79 6.64 -9.37
CA PHE A 422 20.17 6.85 -10.77
C PHE A 422 21.31 5.91 -11.20
N MET A 423 22.35 5.78 -10.37
CA MET A 423 23.47 4.88 -10.65
C MET A 423 23.00 3.41 -10.66
N GLN A 424 22.26 2.96 -9.65
CA GLN A 424 21.70 1.60 -9.58
C GLN A 424 20.89 1.22 -10.84
N ASN A 425 20.02 2.12 -11.32
CA ASN A 425 19.25 1.91 -12.54
C ASN A 425 20.15 1.82 -13.79
N THR A 426 21.25 2.56 -13.82
CA THR A 426 22.18 2.62 -14.94
C THR A 426 22.98 1.32 -15.09
N ILE A 427 23.51 0.77 -13.99
CA ILE A 427 24.38 -0.42 -14.00
C ILE A 427 23.66 -1.74 -13.74
N ARG A 428 22.33 -1.78 -13.85
CA ARG A 428 21.54 -3.00 -13.56
C ARG A 428 21.96 -4.26 -14.34
N THR A 429 22.43 -4.12 -15.58
CA THR A 429 22.93 -5.22 -16.43
C THR A 429 24.10 -5.99 -15.79
N THR A 430 24.84 -5.37 -14.87
CA THR A 430 26.03 -5.96 -14.24
C THR A 430 25.75 -7.22 -13.45
N ALA A 431 24.59 -7.35 -12.81
CA ALA A 431 24.22 -8.57 -12.08
C ALA A 431 24.09 -9.78 -13.02
N LEU A 432 23.54 -9.59 -14.21
CA LEU A 432 23.44 -10.63 -15.22
C LEU A 432 24.80 -10.97 -15.84
N LEU A 433 25.66 -9.95 -16.06
CA LEU A 433 27.03 -10.17 -16.51
C LEU A 433 27.84 -10.99 -15.52
N PHE A 434 27.70 -10.69 -14.23
CA PHE A 434 28.32 -11.46 -13.18
C PHE A 434 27.90 -12.93 -13.23
N LEU A 435 26.59 -13.21 -13.38
CA LEU A 435 26.10 -14.58 -13.54
C LEU A 435 26.73 -15.29 -14.75
N ILE A 436 26.79 -14.61 -15.90
CA ILE A 436 27.39 -15.16 -17.12
C ILE A 436 28.89 -15.45 -16.92
N MET A 437 29.60 -14.60 -16.19
CA MET A 437 31.02 -14.77 -15.87
C MET A 437 31.25 -15.99 -14.97
N VAL A 438 30.43 -16.16 -13.92
CA VAL A 438 30.49 -17.36 -13.06
C VAL A 438 30.20 -18.63 -13.85
N LEU A 439 29.17 -18.62 -14.71
CA LEU A 439 28.86 -19.75 -15.58
C LEU A 439 30.04 -20.08 -16.51
N SER A 440 30.70 -19.06 -17.08
CA SER A 440 31.87 -19.24 -17.94
C SER A 440 33.07 -19.87 -17.24
N LEU A 441 33.26 -19.57 -15.96
CA LEU A 441 34.30 -20.18 -15.13
C LEU A 441 33.98 -21.65 -14.88
N ILE A 442 32.73 -21.95 -14.52
CA ILE A 442 32.25 -23.32 -14.26
C ILE A 442 32.38 -24.19 -15.52
N THR A 443 32.07 -23.63 -16.69
CA THR A 443 32.17 -24.35 -17.97
C THR A 443 33.59 -24.34 -18.57
N THR A 444 34.59 -23.83 -17.84
CA THR A 444 36.02 -23.80 -18.23
C THR A 444 36.35 -23.01 -19.51
N VAL A 445 35.42 -22.17 -19.99
CA VAL A 445 35.62 -21.32 -21.18
C VAL A 445 36.63 -20.19 -20.92
N LYS A 446 36.72 -19.73 -19.66
CA LYS A 446 37.70 -18.73 -19.21
C LYS A 446 38.50 -19.29 -18.02
N LYS A 447 39.78 -18.93 -17.92
CA LYS A 447 40.64 -19.35 -16.80
C LYS A 447 40.55 -18.34 -15.65
N VAL A 448 40.73 -18.84 -14.43
CA VAL A 448 40.69 -18.06 -13.18
C VAL A 448 41.73 -16.94 -13.15
N ASN A 449 42.88 -17.15 -13.82
CA ASN A 449 43.99 -16.20 -13.86
C ASN A 449 43.68 -14.91 -14.64
N ASP A 450 42.67 -14.93 -15.52
CA ASP A 450 42.28 -13.79 -16.35
C ASP A 450 41.26 -12.87 -15.66
N LEU A 451 40.91 -13.17 -14.40
CA LEU A 451 39.87 -12.48 -13.65
C LEU A 451 40.42 -11.89 -12.35
N PRO A 452 39.90 -10.73 -11.90
CA PRO A 452 40.28 -10.12 -10.64
C PRO A 452 39.55 -10.81 -9.47
N VAL A 453 39.77 -12.12 -9.32
CA VAL A 453 39.06 -13.02 -8.41
C VAL A 453 39.18 -12.57 -6.96
N GLY A 454 40.35 -12.06 -6.55
CA GLY A 454 40.57 -11.61 -5.17
C GLY A 454 39.59 -10.52 -4.74
N PHE A 455 39.30 -9.55 -5.61
CA PHE A 455 38.40 -8.46 -5.28
C PHE A 455 36.92 -8.84 -5.41
N ILE A 456 36.56 -9.67 -6.39
CA ILE A 456 35.23 -10.27 -6.49
C ILE A 456 34.94 -11.07 -5.21
N ALA A 457 35.90 -11.87 -4.76
CA ALA A 457 35.80 -12.63 -3.51
C ALA A 457 35.66 -11.70 -2.29
N VAL A 458 36.38 -10.58 -2.22
CA VAL A 458 36.23 -9.60 -1.13
C VAL A 458 34.85 -8.94 -1.15
N SER A 459 34.42 -8.37 -2.28
CA SER A 459 33.15 -7.62 -2.33
C SER A 459 31.93 -8.52 -2.13
N LEU A 460 31.95 -9.72 -2.72
CA LEU A 460 30.90 -10.72 -2.50
C LEU A 460 30.98 -11.34 -1.12
N GLY A 461 32.19 -11.61 -0.63
CA GLY A 461 32.43 -12.12 0.71
C GLY A 461 31.89 -11.16 1.77
N LEU A 462 32.13 -9.86 1.64
CA LEU A 462 31.60 -8.84 2.55
C LEU A 462 30.07 -8.78 2.55
N ASN A 463 29.44 -8.83 1.38
CA ASN A 463 27.98 -8.87 1.28
C ASN A 463 27.43 -10.17 1.88
N TRP A 464 28.08 -11.31 1.61
CA TRP A 464 27.68 -12.59 2.18
C TRP A 464 27.86 -12.62 3.70
N LEU A 465 28.97 -12.11 4.24
CA LEU A 465 29.18 -11.98 5.68
C LEU A 465 28.10 -11.12 6.34
N LEU A 466 27.69 -10.02 5.69
CA LEU A 466 26.59 -9.19 6.15
C LEU A 466 25.26 -9.97 6.17
N MET A 467 24.99 -10.75 5.13
CA MET A 467 23.80 -11.61 5.09
C MET A 467 23.83 -12.71 6.15
N LEU A 468 25.00 -13.30 6.42
CA LEU A 468 25.19 -14.26 7.51
C LEU A 468 24.94 -13.61 8.87
N TYR A 469 25.42 -12.38 9.07
CA TYR A 469 25.12 -11.58 10.25
C TYR A 469 23.62 -11.34 10.41
N PHE A 470 22.90 -10.96 9.36
CA PHE A 470 21.44 -10.85 9.41
C PHE A 470 20.77 -12.19 9.73
N GLY A 471 21.23 -13.29 9.12
CA GLY A 471 20.76 -14.64 9.40
C GLY A 471 20.90 -15.02 10.87
N ALA A 472 22.08 -14.77 11.46
CA ALA A 472 22.35 -15.04 12.86
C ALA A 472 21.53 -14.13 13.78
N LYS A 473 21.53 -12.81 13.51
CA LYS A 473 20.85 -11.80 14.34
C LYS A 473 19.33 -12.00 14.38
N LEU A 474 18.73 -12.42 13.26
CA LEU A 474 17.29 -12.68 13.15
C LEU A 474 16.90 -14.12 13.47
N ARG A 475 17.86 -14.99 13.82
CA ARG A 475 17.68 -16.45 13.97
C ARG A 475 17.02 -17.10 12.74
N ARG A 476 17.34 -16.58 11.55
CA ARG A 476 16.82 -17.04 10.25
C ARG A 476 17.94 -17.71 9.47
N PHE A 477 18.35 -18.91 9.90
CA PHE A 477 19.48 -19.65 9.32
C PHE A 477 19.30 -20.04 7.85
N LYS A 478 18.06 -20.01 7.32
CA LYS A 478 17.77 -20.18 5.88
C LYS A 478 18.54 -19.18 5.00
N ILE A 479 18.90 -18.01 5.55
CA ILE A 479 19.70 -16.97 4.88
C ILE A 479 21.13 -17.45 4.57
N TRP A 480 21.63 -18.52 5.20
CA TRP A 480 22.95 -19.08 4.86
C TRP A 480 23.01 -19.58 3.42
N LEU A 481 21.86 -19.85 2.80
CA LEU A 481 21.73 -20.18 1.38
C LEU A 481 21.75 -18.94 0.47
N TYR A 482 22.13 -17.77 0.96
CA TYR A 482 22.26 -16.55 0.17
C TYR A 482 23.09 -16.70 -1.12
N PRO A 483 24.19 -17.49 -1.17
CA PRO A 483 24.90 -17.74 -2.44
C PRO A 483 24.01 -18.35 -3.53
N LEU A 484 23.03 -19.17 -3.16
CA LEU A 484 22.06 -19.73 -4.10
C LEU A 484 21.17 -18.63 -4.68
N MET A 485 20.71 -17.69 -3.83
CA MET A 485 19.98 -16.50 -4.30
C MET A 485 20.85 -15.67 -5.24
N PHE A 486 22.11 -15.42 -4.87
CA PHE A 486 22.99 -14.59 -5.68
C PHE A 486 23.24 -15.16 -7.08
N PHE A 487 23.26 -16.48 -7.22
CA PHE A 487 23.36 -17.16 -8.51
C PHE A 487 22.04 -17.16 -9.30
N LEU A 488 20.91 -17.47 -8.67
CA LEU A 488 19.63 -17.65 -9.37
C LEU A 488 18.90 -16.32 -9.64
N ASN A 489 19.02 -15.35 -8.74
CA ASN A 489 18.26 -14.10 -8.78
C ASN A 489 18.54 -13.26 -10.04
N PRO A 490 19.78 -13.10 -10.54
CA PRO A 490 20.02 -12.37 -11.79
C PRO A 490 19.24 -12.95 -12.98
N PHE A 491 19.10 -14.28 -13.06
CA PHE A 491 18.29 -14.93 -14.09
C PHE A 491 16.80 -14.64 -13.90
N TYR A 492 16.28 -14.76 -12.68
CA TYR A 492 14.87 -14.50 -12.41
C TYR A 492 14.51 -13.02 -12.61
N ASN A 493 15.34 -12.08 -12.16
CA ASN A 493 15.15 -10.65 -12.40
C ASN A 493 15.18 -10.32 -13.90
N TRP A 494 16.08 -10.94 -14.66
CA TRP A 494 16.08 -10.83 -16.11
C TRP A 494 14.74 -11.32 -16.69
N TYR A 495 14.29 -12.51 -16.30
CA TYR A 495 13.05 -13.10 -16.77
C TYR A 495 11.83 -12.22 -16.42
N TYR A 496 11.74 -11.73 -15.18
CA TYR A 496 10.66 -10.84 -14.74
C TYR A 496 10.63 -9.53 -15.51
N MET A 497 11.80 -8.95 -15.80
CA MET A 497 11.88 -7.74 -16.62
C MET A 497 11.44 -8.02 -18.06
N VAL A 498 11.96 -9.07 -18.70
CA VAL A 498 11.62 -9.43 -20.08
C VAL A 498 10.11 -9.68 -20.18
N TYR A 499 9.60 -10.54 -19.31
CA TYR A 499 8.18 -10.83 -19.23
C TYR A 499 7.36 -9.57 -18.96
N GLY A 500 7.77 -8.74 -18.00
CA GLY A 500 7.07 -7.52 -17.62
C GLY A 500 6.98 -6.50 -18.75
N ILE A 501 8.01 -6.36 -19.58
CA ILE A 501 8.01 -5.45 -20.74
C ILE A 501 7.13 -6.01 -21.86
N PHE A 502 7.26 -7.29 -22.23
CA PHE A 502 6.46 -7.87 -23.30
C PHE A 502 4.98 -8.02 -22.93
N THR A 503 4.67 -8.13 -21.64
CA THR A 503 3.29 -8.20 -21.12
C THR A 503 2.84 -6.88 -20.48
N ALA A 504 3.55 -5.77 -20.75
CA ALA A 504 3.21 -4.48 -20.15
C ALA A 504 1.79 -4.06 -20.54
N GLY A 505 1.35 -4.37 -21.76
CA GLY A 505 0.00 -4.10 -22.26
C GLY A 505 -1.10 -5.01 -21.74
N GLN A 506 -0.78 -6.17 -21.15
CA GLN A 506 -1.78 -7.14 -20.65
C GLN A 506 -2.11 -6.82 -19.20
N ARG A 507 -3.34 -6.50 -18.82
CA ARG A 507 -3.65 -6.26 -17.40
C ARG A 507 -3.93 -7.57 -16.65
N THR A 508 -2.86 -8.19 -16.17
CA THR A 508 -2.92 -9.41 -15.36
C THR A 508 -2.58 -9.07 -13.90
N TRP A 509 -3.55 -9.20 -13.00
CA TRP A 509 -3.31 -8.98 -11.57
C TRP A 509 -2.73 -10.24 -10.92
N GLY A 510 -1.68 -10.08 -10.12
CA GLY A 510 -1.08 -11.15 -9.33
C GLY A 510 -1.60 -11.16 -7.89
N GLY A 511 -2.52 -12.07 -7.60
CA GLY A 511 -3.24 -12.24 -6.33
C GLY A 511 -4.76 -12.18 -6.53
N PRO A 512 -5.60 -12.51 -5.51
CA PRO A 512 -7.07 -12.62 -5.62
C PRO A 512 -7.82 -11.34 -6.01
N ARG A 513 -7.10 -10.28 -6.39
CA ARG A 513 -7.60 -8.92 -6.61
C ARG A 513 -7.65 -8.69 -8.12
N ALA A 514 -8.69 -9.20 -8.78
CA ALA A 514 -9.07 -8.79 -10.13
C ALA A 514 -10.01 -7.59 -10.02
N ASP A 515 -9.90 -6.63 -10.96
CA ASP A 515 -11.07 -5.91 -11.52
C ASP A 515 -10.71 -4.92 -12.64
N ALA A 516 -11.73 -4.68 -13.47
CA ALA A 516 -11.91 -3.78 -14.60
C ALA A 516 -11.57 -4.34 -16.00
N ALA A 517 -12.46 -5.21 -16.49
CA ALA A 517 -12.65 -5.52 -17.91
C ALA A 517 -12.89 -4.26 -18.80
N ALA A 518 -12.82 -4.45 -20.11
CA ALA A 518 -13.00 -3.38 -21.10
C ALA A 518 -14.36 -2.69 -20.93
N ALA A 519 -14.35 -1.37 -20.75
CA ALA A 519 -15.59 -0.58 -20.77
C ALA A 519 -15.97 -0.28 -22.22
N ASP A 520 -17.06 -0.89 -22.71
CA ASP A 520 -17.74 -0.42 -23.92
C ASP A 520 -18.76 0.68 -23.56
N SER A 521 -19.31 1.36 -24.56
CA SER A 521 -20.24 2.49 -24.38
C SER A 521 -21.56 2.13 -23.69
N HIS A 522 -21.87 0.83 -23.54
CA HIS A 522 -23.11 0.31 -22.97
C HIS A 522 -22.91 -0.65 -21.79
N THR A 523 -21.66 -0.94 -21.38
CA THR A 523 -21.37 -1.84 -20.26
C THR A 523 -20.61 -1.12 -19.16
N THR A 524 -21.11 -1.27 -17.94
CA THR A 524 -20.43 -0.74 -16.76
C THR A 524 -19.13 -1.52 -16.53
N ALA A 525 -18.09 -0.89 -15.97
CA ALA A 525 -16.83 -1.60 -15.65
C ALA A 525 -17.06 -2.85 -14.77
N ARG A 526 -18.19 -2.88 -14.05
CA ARG A 526 -18.72 -3.98 -13.24
C ARG A 526 -19.34 -5.12 -14.04
N GLU A 527 -20.09 -4.84 -15.10
CA GLU A 527 -20.73 -5.88 -15.94
C GLU A 527 -19.71 -6.54 -16.88
N ALA A 528 -18.74 -5.76 -17.33
CA ALA A 528 -17.62 -6.31 -18.10
C ALA A 528 -16.76 -7.27 -17.24
N VAL A 529 -16.65 -7.01 -15.93
CA VAL A 529 -15.95 -7.87 -14.95
C VAL A 529 -16.68 -9.21 -14.79
N GLU A 530 -18.00 -9.17 -14.63
CA GLU A 530 -18.84 -10.36 -14.49
C GLU A 530 -18.76 -11.24 -15.75
N GLN A 531 -18.76 -10.63 -16.94
CA GLN A 531 -18.57 -11.35 -18.21
C GLN A 531 -17.15 -11.91 -18.41
N ALA A 532 -16.11 -11.20 -17.93
CA ALA A 532 -14.73 -11.68 -18.01
C ALA A 532 -14.44 -12.82 -17.02
N GLU A 533 -15.07 -12.79 -15.83
CA GLU A 533 -15.06 -13.90 -14.86
C GLU A 533 -15.79 -15.13 -15.41
N GLU A 534 -16.95 -14.96 -16.06
CA GLU A 534 -17.71 -16.06 -16.69
C GLU A 534 -17.00 -16.72 -17.87
N GLN A 535 -16.20 -15.96 -18.64
CA GLN A 535 -15.46 -16.46 -19.80
C GLN A 535 -14.09 -17.08 -19.45
N GLY A 536 -13.64 -16.98 -18.19
CA GLY A 536 -12.34 -17.50 -17.75
C GLY A 536 -11.12 -16.77 -18.34
N ASP A 537 -11.32 -15.62 -18.98
CA ASP A 537 -10.27 -14.81 -19.62
C ASP A 537 -9.83 -13.66 -18.70
N GLU A 538 -9.20 -14.03 -17.59
CA GLU A 538 -8.79 -13.14 -16.50
C GLU A 538 -7.57 -12.24 -16.86
N LEU A 539 -7.28 -11.98 -18.15
CA LEU A 539 -5.94 -11.55 -18.55
C LEU A 539 -5.77 -10.44 -19.62
N ASN A 540 -6.81 -9.93 -20.28
CA ASN A 540 -6.59 -8.89 -21.30
C ASN A 540 -7.58 -7.73 -21.22
N ILE A 541 -7.08 -6.58 -20.78
CA ILE A 541 -7.77 -5.30 -20.84
C ILE A 541 -6.92 -4.37 -21.69
N VAL A 542 -7.50 -3.79 -22.73
CA VAL A 542 -6.82 -2.87 -23.66
C VAL A 542 -6.97 -1.44 -23.13
N PRO A 543 -5.89 -0.76 -22.70
CA PRO A 543 -5.98 0.57 -22.08
C PRO A 543 -6.55 1.66 -22.99
N GLU A 544 -6.51 1.46 -24.31
CA GLU A 544 -6.92 2.44 -25.31
C GLU A 544 -8.44 2.66 -25.36
N THR A 545 -9.25 1.70 -24.86
CA THR A 545 -10.72 1.83 -24.80
C THR A 545 -11.19 2.71 -23.64
N PHE A 546 -10.39 2.89 -22.57
CA PHE A 546 -10.76 3.76 -21.45
C PHE A 546 -10.91 5.22 -21.85
N LYS A 547 -10.12 5.69 -22.83
CA LYS A 547 -10.23 7.05 -23.34
C LYS A 547 -11.54 7.26 -24.08
N ALA A 548 -11.96 6.31 -24.90
CA ALA A 548 -13.25 6.37 -25.61
C ALA A 548 -14.43 6.28 -24.63
N ALA A 549 -14.37 5.37 -23.66
CA ALA A 549 -15.41 5.22 -22.63
C ALA A 549 -15.50 6.46 -21.71
N HIS A 550 -14.38 7.05 -21.29
CA HIS A 550 -14.36 8.26 -20.47
C HIS A 550 -14.83 9.49 -21.25
N VAL A 551 -14.42 9.64 -22.52
CA VAL A 551 -14.91 10.72 -23.39
C VAL A 551 -16.41 10.56 -23.68
N ALA A 552 -16.90 9.33 -23.90
CA ALA A 552 -18.32 9.03 -24.07
C ALA A 552 -19.14 9.35 -22.79
N ARG A 553 -18.63 8.98 -21.60
CA ARG A 553 -19.25 9.35 -20.32
C ARG A 553 -19.20 10.86 -20.04
N ARG A 554 -18.13 11.56 -20.43
CA ARG A 554 -18.07 13.03 -20.36
C ARG A 554 -19.05 13.69 -21.32
N ALA A 555 -19.25 13.11 -22.49
CA ALA A 555 -20.26 13.58 -23.44
C ALA A 555 -21.68 13.36 -22.90
N ALA A 556 -21.93 12.22 -22.25
CA ALA A 556 -23.21 11.90 -21.61
C ALA A 556 -23.48 12.75 -20.35
N SER A 557 -22.52 12.91 -19.44
CA SER A 557 -22.65 13.70 -18.19
C SER A 557 -22.72 15.21 -18.40
N ARG A 558 -22.19 15.72 -19.52
CA ARG A 558 -22.36 17.13 -19.94
C ARG A 558 -23.80 17.47 -20.31
N GLN A 559 -24.68 16.51 -20.54
CA GLN A 559 -26.11 16.77 -20.73
C GLN A 559 -26.89 16.92 -19.40
N GLU A 560 -26.32 16.56 -18.25
CA GLU A 560 -27.07 16.51 -16.97
C GLU A 560 -26.49 17.34 -15.80
N SER A 561 -25.33 18.00 -15.93
CA SER A 561 -24.74 18.72 -14.77
C SER A 561 -24.06 20.06 -15.12
N ALA A 562 -24.83 21.14 -15.02
CA ALA A 562 -24.33 22.53 -15.04
C ALA A 562 -24.06 23.11 -13.64
N SER A 563 -24.04 22.28 -12.58
CA SER A 563 -23.90 22.78 -11.20
C SER A 563 -23.12 21.83 -10.28
N SER A 564 -21.80 21.75 -10.44
CA SER A 564 -20.92 21.46 -9.29
C SER A 564 -19.51 22.02 -9.53
N SER A 565 -19.12 23.01 -8.74
CA SER A 565 -17.77 23.58 -8.75
C SER A 565 -16.83 22.72 -7.90
N GLY A 566 -16.54 21.52 -8.38
CA GLY A 566 -15.41 20.71 -7.90
C GLY A 566 -14.14 21.10 -8.67
N LEU A 567 -12.97 21.04 -8.02
CA LEU A 567 -11.67 21.11 -8.70
C LEU A 567 -11.49 19.87 -9.60
N GLU A 568 -12.15 19.86 -10.75
CA GLU A 568 -12.00 18.82 -11.77
C GLU A 568 -10.70 19.04 -12.53
N ARG A 569 -9.75 18.12 -12.39
CA ARG A 569 -8.49 18.15 -13.14
C ARG A 569 -8.71 17.57 -14.54
N THR A 570 -8.16 18.25 -15.53
CA THR A 570 -8.38 17.97 -16.96
C THR A 570 -7.48 16.87 -17.54
N GLY A 571 -6.43 16.43 -16.83
CA GLY A 571 -5.53 15.35 -17.26
C GLY A 571 -4.67 14.74 -16.14
N SER A 572 -4.01 13.61 -16.43
CA SER A 572 -3.08 12.94 -15.49
C SER A 572 -1.75 13.69 -15.41
N VAL A 573 -1.36 14.10 -14.20
CA VAL A 573 -0.14 14.90 -13.96
C VAL A 573 1.00 14.00 -13.46
N VAL A 574 2.20 14.23 -13.99
CA VAL A 574 3.43 13.53 -13.59
C VAL A 574 3.77 13.76 -12.11
N ARG A 575 3.66 15.01 -11.65
CA ARG A 575 4.03 15.42 -10.29
C ARG A 575 2.90 16.23 -9.65
N PRO A 576 2.74 16.18 -8.31
CA PRO A 576 1.78 17.02 -7.62
C PRO A 576 2.17 18.53 -7.67
N PRO A 577 1.19 19.45 -7.51
CA PRO A 577 1.39 20.90 -7.63
C PRO A 577 2.48 21.48 -6.71
N ASP A 578 3.14 22.56 -7.12
CA ASP A 578 4.26 23.14 -6.37
C ASP A 578 3.87 23.63 -4.96
N ARG A 579 2.61 24.04 -4.77
CA ARG A 579 2.07 24.43 -3.46
C ARG A 579 2.16 23.36 -2.37
N ILE A 580 2.43 22.08 -2.71
CA ILE A 580 2.55 21.00 -1.73
C ILE A 580 3.96 20.81 -1.16
N ASP A 581 4.97 21.40 -1.80
CA ASP A 581 6.37 21.18 -1.45
C ASP A 581 6.65 21.63 -0.01
N GLY A 582 7.16 20.72 0.83
CA GLY A 582 7.44 21.01 2.24
C GLY A 582 6.20 21.28 3.12
N ARG A 583 4.99 20.95 2.66
CA ARG A 583 3.75 21.21 3.42
C ARG A 583 3.35 20.08 4.37
N PHE A 584 3.72 18.84 4.12
CA PHE A 584 3.38 17.73 5.02
C PHE A 584 4.32 17.79 6.23
N SER A 585 3.74 18.20 7.37
CA SER A 585 4.46 18.34 8.63
C SER A 585 3.56 17.94 9.79
N ALA A 586 4.16 17.55 10.91
CA ALA A 586 3.43 17.39 12.16
C ALA A 586 2.76 18.71 12.56
N ARG A 587 1.62 18.63 13.25
CA ARG A 587 0.95 19.81 13.78
C ARG A 587 1.71 20.33 14.99
N GLN A 588 1.68 21.64 15.17
CA GLN A 588 2.27 22.28 16.33
C GLN A 588 1.16 22.73 17.28
N ARG A 589 1.45 22.65 18.58
CA ARG A 589 0.53 23.12 19.61
C ARG A 589 0.59 24.65 19.64
N THR A 590 -0.53 25.29 19.30
CA THR A 590 -0.68 26.75 19.36
C THR A 590 -0.75 27.23 20.81
N ALA A 591 -0.59 28.54 21.04
CA ALA A 591 -0.72 29.16 22.36
C ALA A 591 -2.09 28.91 23.01
N ALA A 592 -3.15 28.74 22.20
CA ALA A 592 -4.50 28.38 22.65
C ALA A 592 -4.66 26.89 23.02
N GLY A 593 -3.60 26.08 22.92
CA GLY A 593 -3.61 24.66 23.22
C GLY A 593 -4.19 23.76 22.11
N ILE A 594 -4.53 24.32 20.95
CA ILE A 594 -5.06 23.61 19.79
C ILE A 594 -3.90 23.19 18.88
N TYR A 595 -3.97 21.99 18.30
CA TYR A 595 -2.99 21.54 17.31
C TYR A 595 -3.40 21.97 15.90
N ALA A 596 -2.58 22.80 15.26
CA ALA A 596 -2.79 23.30 13.90
C ALA A 596 -1.48 23.27 13.09
N HIS A 597 -1.58 23.40 11.77
CA HIS A 597 -0.38 23.64 10.96
C HIS A 597 -0.02 25.14 11.00
N LEU A 598 1.28 25.45 10.97
CA LEU A 598 1.78 26.84 11.00
C LEU A 598 1.15 27.70 9.90
N ASP A 599 1.03 27.12 8.72
CA ASP A 599 0.47 27.75 7.53
C ASP A 599 -1.06 27.95 7.57
N GLU A 600 -1.78 27.25 8.46
CA GLU A 600 -3.19 27.53 8.75
C GLU A 600 -3.35 28.70 9.74
N CYS A 601 -2.33 28.93 10.59
CA CYS A 601 -2.35 30.03 11.56
C CYS A 601 -2.02 31.37 10.89
N GLU A 602 -1.05 31.40 9.97
CA GLU A 602 -0.69 32.60 9.19
C GLU A 602 -1.85 33.07 8.31
N ALA A 603 -2.55 32.15 7.64
CA ALA A 603 -3.70 32.50 6.80
C ALA A 603 -4.88 33.11 7.58
N ASN A 604 -5.07 32.74 8.85
CA ASN A 604 -6.11 33.33 9.70
C ASN A 604 -5.71 34.74 10.20
N LEU A 605 -4.41 34.98 10.43
CA LEU A 605 -3.88 36.29 10.79
C LEU A 605 -3.95 37.28 9.61
N ASP A 606 -3.73 36.82 8.39
CA ASP A 606 -3.86 37.65 7.17
C ASP A 606 -5.32 38.04 6.88
N ILE A 607 -6.30 37.21 7.27
CA ILE A 607 -7.73 37.54 7.16
C ILE A 607 -8.12 38.58 8.22
N GLU A 608 -7.61 38.47 9.46
CA GLU A 608 -7.83 39.49 10.50
C GLU A 608 -7.12 40.83 10.16
N ALA A 609 -5.93 40.79 9.57
CA ALA A 609 -5.23 41.98 9.10
C ALA A 609 -5.90 42.62 7.87
N GLY A 610 -6.43 41.81 6.94
CA GLY A 610 -7.17 42.27 5.76
C GLY A 610 -8.55 42.88 6.08
N LEU A 611 -9.10 42.61 7.26
CA LEU A 611 -10.33 43.23 7.77
C LEU A 611 -10.07 44.53 8.55
N SER A 612 -8.82 44.95 8.71
CA SER A 612 -8.41 46.20 9.39
C SER A 612 -8.02 47.34 8.45
N GLY A 613 -8.22 47.17 7.13
CA GLY A 613 -7.86 48.12 6.09
C GLY A 613 -9.07 48.74 5.37
N HIS A 614 -10.00 49.33 6.10
CA HIS A 614 -10.93 50.33 5.55
C HIS A 614 -11.42 51.23 6.69
N GLU A 615 -10.67 52.29 6.97
CA GLU A 615 -11.20 53.46 7.67
C GLU A 615 -12.10 54.23 6.69
N ASP A 616 -13.38 54.35 7.03
CA ASP A 616 -14.19 55.46 6.59
C ASP A 616 -14.94 56.05 7.79
N SER A 617 -14.78 57.36 7.92
CA SER A 617 -15.17 58.22 9.03
C SER A 617 -16.68 58.30 9.23
N HIS A 618 -17.17 58.08 10.46
CA HIS A 618 -18.02 59.00 11.23
C HIS A 618 -18.71 58.32 12.44
N ARG A 619 -18.78 59.10 13.54
CA ARG A 619 -19.54 58.92 14.79
C ARG A 619 -18.93 58.14 15.96
N ARG A 620 -18.46 58.94 16.93
CA ARG A 620 -18.30 58.64 18.35
C ARG A 620 -19.62 58.21 19.00
N GLN A 621 -19.61 57.11 19.74
CA GLN A 621 -20.15 57.00 21.10
C GLN A 621 -19.64 55.69 21.73
N GLY A 622 -18.90 55.79 22.82
CA GLY A 622 -18.21 54.65 23.45
C GLY A 622 -19.06 53.90 24.47
N VAL A 623 -18.68 52.65 24.75
CA VAL A 623 -18.86 52.00 26.06
C VAL A 623 -17.71 50.99 26.25
N THR A 624 -17.31 50.87 27.51
CA THR A 624 -16.13 50.31 28.16
C THR A 624 -15.92 48.79 28.06
N HIS A 625 -14.64 48.38 28.04
CA HIS A 625 -14.18 47.02 28.38
C HIS A 625 -14.64 46.58 29.79
N ARG A 626 -15.05 45.32 29.93
CA ARG A 626 -15.15 44.64 31.24
C ARG A 626 -14.28 43.38 31.26
N ARG A 627 -13.14 43.49 31.96
CA ARG A 627 -12.51 42.38 32.68
C ARG A 627 -13.46 41.95 33.80
N ASN A 628 -13.48 40.65 34.12
CA ASN A 628 -13.68 40.17 35.49
C ASN A 628 -13.06 38.76 35.63
N SER A 629 -12.14 38.64 36.58
CA SER A 629 -11.80 37.41 37.28
C SER A 629 -12.46 37.42 38.67
N LEU A 630 -12.24 36.34 39.44
CA LEU A 630 -12.61 36.02 40.83
C LEU A 630 -13.63 34.86 40.89
N ASP A 631 -13.62 33.97 41.87
CA ASP A 631 -12.59 33.34 42.71
C ASP A 631 -13.29 32.14 43.41
N SER A 632 -12.48 31.28 44.02
CA SER A 632 -12.77 30.06 44.79
C SER A 632 -13.81 30.10 45.94
N THR A 633 -14.37 28.93 46.32
CA THR A 633 -14.60 28.50 47.72
C THR A 633 -15.06 27.02 47.88
N LEU A 634 -14.29 26.31 48.72
CA LEU A 634 -14.64 25.30 49.75
C LEU A 634 -15.10 23.86 49.40
N SER A 635 -14.48 22.95 50.17
CA SER A 635 -14.63 21.48 50.26
C SER A 635 -15.20 21.13 51.65
N ASP A 636 -16.00 20.06 51.82
CA ASP A 636 -15.68 18.85 52.61
C ASP A 636 -16.84 17.83 52.83
N ALA A 637 -16.44 16.57 53.04
CA ALA A 637 -17.14 15.36 53.55
C ALA A 637 -18.16 14.63 52.62
N THR A 638 -18.20 13.30 52.43
CA THR A 638 -17.93 12.15 53.33
C THR A 638 -17.61 10.86 52.52
N ALA A 639 -16.94 9.90 53.18
CA ALA A 639 -16.43 8.62 52.69
C ALA A 639 -17.47 7.49 52.42
N GLY A 640 -17.10 6.59 51.49
CA GLY A 640 -17.15 5.13 51.65
C GLY A 640 -18.49 4.39 51.53
N ASN A 641 -18.77 3.82 50.34
CA ASN A 641 -19.15 2.41 50.18
C ASN A 641 -19.14 1.98 48.71
N GLY A 642 -18.58 0.80 48.44
CA GLY A 642 -18.54 0.21 47.10
C GLY A 642 -19.88 -0.39 46.69
N THR A 643 -20.38 0.01 45.52
CA THR A 643 -21.41 -0.68 44.74
C THR A 643 -21.24 -0.30 43.27
N TYR A 644 -21.30 -1.30 42.38
CA TYR A 644 -21.23 -1.15 40.92
C TYR A 644 -22.22 -0.09 40.42
N THR A 645 -21.73 0.93 39.70
CA THR A 645 -22.58 1.91 39.00
C THR A 645 -22.19 2.03 37.54
N LEU A 646 -23.13 1.69 36.66
CA LEU A 646 -23.17 2.13 35.27
C LEU A 646 -22.99 3.66 35.22
N GLN A 647 -21.90 4.12 34.63
CA GLN A 647 -21.59 5.55 34.54
C GLN A 647 -22.58 6.21 33.56
N GLN A 648 -23.54 6.97 34.10
CA GLN A 648 -24.54 7.70 33.32
C GLN A 648 -23.88 8.83 32.52
N VAL A 649 -24.22 8.90 31.23
CA VAL A 649 -23.77 9.86 30.21
C VAL A 649 -24.09 11.33 30.56
N GLU A 650 -24.90 11.55 31.59
CA GLU A 650 -25.42 12.86 31.99
C GLU A 650 -24.36 13.80 32.60
N ALA A 651 -23.24 13.27 33.08
CA ALA A 651 -22.19 14.07 33.74
C ALA A 651 -21.31 14.91 32.80
N PHE A 652 -21.45 14.76 31.47
CA PHE A 652 -20.58 15.43 30.48
C PHE A 652 -21.35 16.30 29.46
N MET A 653 -22.64 16.54 29.68
CA MET A 653 -23.46 17.36 28.77
C MET A 653 -23.50 18.82 29.21
N GLY A 654 -23.33 19.75 28.25
CA GLY A 654 -23.57 21.17 28.48
C GLY A 654 -25.05 21.45 28.76
N GLU A 655 -25.37 22.59 29.40
CA GLU A 655 -26.74 22.92 29.84
C GLU A 655 -27.78 22.86 28.72
N GLU A 656 -27.40 23.25 27.51
CA GLU A 656 -28.30 23.24 26.35
C GLU A 656 -28.59 21.81 25.84
N ASP A 657 -27.60 20.93 25.88
CA ASP A 657 -27.74 19.52 25.49
C ASP A 657 -28.48 18.73 26.56
N ARG A 658 -28.32 19.10 27.84
CA ARG A 658 -29.09 18.53 28.94
C ARG A 658 -30.57 18.87 28.82
N ARG A 659 -30.92 20.10 28.43
CA ARG A 659 -32.32 20.48 28.12
C ARG A 659 -32.88 19.68 26.94
N LYS A 660 -32.10 19.51 25.86
CA LYS A 660 -32.52 18.70 24.70
C LYS A 660 -32.71 17.22 25.07
N TYR A 661 -31.86 16.70 25.94
CA TYR A 661 -31.95 15.34 26.46
C TYR A 661 -33.16 15.14 27.38
N GLU A 662 -33.45 16.10 28.28
CA GLU A 662 -34.64 16.10 29.13
C GLU A 662 -35.93 16.16 28.31
N VAL A 663 -35.97 17.00 27.25
CA VAL A 663 -37.09 17.07 26.30
C VAL A 663 -37.26 15.76 25.53
N ALA A 664 -36.18 15.15 25.07
CA ALA A 664 -36.23 13.84 24.39
C ALA A 664 -36.66 12.70 25.32
N ARG A 665 -36.33 12.77 26.62
CA ARG A 665 -36.76 11.82 27.64
C ARG A 665 -38.25 11.95 27.94
N LEU A 666 -38.77 13.18 28.01
CA LEU A 666 -40.20 13.46 28.17
C LEU A 666 -41.02 12.99 26.94
N LEU A 667 -40.47 13.14 25.73
CA LEU A 667 -41.08 12.62 24.49
C LEU A 667 -41.15 11.08 24.45
N LYS A 668 -40.15 10.38 25.00
CA LYS A 668 -40.17 8.91 25.13
C LYS A 668 -41.15 8.41 26.19
N TRP A 669 -41.33 9.15 27.28
CA TRP A 669 -42.25 8.76 28.36
C TRP A 669 -43.72 9.00 27.98
N GLY A 670 -44.01 9.94 27.08
CA GLY A 670 -45.36 10.20 26.57
C GLY A 670 -45.92 9.10 25.63
N SER A 671 -45.13 8.12 25.23
CA SER A 671 -45.57 7.02 24.33
C SER A 671 -46.00 5.74 25.07
N SER A 672 -45.93 5.71 26.40
CA SER A 672 -46.22 4.52 27.19
C SER A 672 -46.92 4.84 28.52
N SER A 673 -48.09 5.48 28.42
CA SER A 673 -49.20 5.40 29.38
C SER A 673 -50.19 6.50 29.03
N ILE A 674 -51.45 6.16 28.74
CA ILE A 674 -52.67 6.95 29.01
C ILE A 674 -53.87 6.06 28.63
N THR A 675 -54.57 5.56 29.65
CA THR A 675 -56.01 5.29 29.62
C THR A 675 -56.76 6.61 29.84
N PRO A 676 -57.99 6.77 29.31
CA PRO A 676 -58.58 8.10 29.12
C PRO A 676 -59.36 8.53 30.36
N GLU A 677 -59.13 9.74 30.86
CA GLU A 677 -60.23 10.51 31.46
C GLU A 677 -59.94 12.01 31.56
N ARG A 678 -60.98 12.78 31.19
CA ARG A 678 -61.29 14.19 31.44
C ARG A 678 -60.42 15.28 30.79
N GLY A 679 -61.07 15.95 29.83
CA GLY A 679 -60.52 17.04 29.05
C GLY A 679 -60.48 18.38 29.75
N THR A 680 -59.69 19.27 29.15
CA THR A 680 -59.76 20.72 29.25
C THR A 680 -59.25 21.33 27.94
N GLN A 681 -59.75 22.53 27.63
CA GLN A 681 -59.82 23.16 26.31
C GLN A 681 -58.49 23.73 25.75
N GLU A 682 -57.33 23.37 26.29
CA GLU A 682 -56.01 23.87 25.83
C GLU A 682 -55.32 22.98 24.78
N GLY A 683 -55.94 21.86 24.38
CA GLY A 683 -55.39 20.93 23.38
C GLY A 683 -55.57 21.34 21.91
N HIS A 684 -56.32 22.41 21.62
CA HIS A 684 -56.67 22.76 20.23
C HIS A 684 -55.67 23.69 19.52
N GLU A 685 -54.85 24.45 20.27
CA GLU A 685 -53.81 25.31 19.68
C GLU A 685 -52.47 24.57 19.48
N LEU A 686 -52.12 23.62 20.35
CA LEU A 686 -50.93 22.77 20.17
C LEU A 686 -51.04 21.83 18.96
N ARG A 687 -52.27 21.40 18.62
CA ARG A 687 -52.53 20.53 17.47
C ARG A 687 -52.28 21.24 16.12
N ASN A 688 -52.52 22.55 16.04
CA ASN A 688 -52.29 23.32 14.82
C ASN A 688 -50.81 23.73 14.62
N ALA A 689 -50.01 23.76 15.69
CA ALA A 689 -48.56 23.97 15.61
C ALA A 689 -47.79 22.68 15.21
N LEU A 690 -48.27 21.52 15.65
CA LEU A 690 -47.68 20.21 15.31
C LEU A 690 -47.89 19.82 13.83
N VAL A 691 -49.00 20.23 13.20
CA VAL A 691 -49.28 19.95 11.78
C VAL A 691 -48.41 20.77 10.82
N ARG A 692 -47.91 21.96 11.23
CA ARG A 692 -46.99 22.79 10.42
C ARG A 692 -45.53 22.35 10.51
N THR A 693 -45.14 21.68 11.60
CA THR A 693 -43.75 21.21 11.78
C THR A 693 -43.55 19.83 11.13
N ALA A 694 -44.61 19.02 11.05
CA ALA A 694 -44.61 17.75 10.34
C ALA A 694 -44.51 17.90 8.81
N SER A 695 -44.90 19.04 8.24
CA SER A 695 -44.86 19.29 6.78
C SER A 695 -43.47 19.72 6.26
N TYR A 696 -42.52 20.04 7.14
CA TYR A 696 -41.14 20.38 6.76
C TYR A 696 -40.17 19.19 6.82
N LEU A 697 -40.52 18.12 7.55
CA LEU A 697 -39.66 16.93 7.72
C LEU A 697 -39.96 15.81 6.71
N THR A 698 -41.09 15.86 6.01
CA THR A 698 -41.44 14.90 4.93
C THR A 698 -40.95 15.33 3.54
N ALA A 699 -40.33 16.52 3.39
CA ALA A 699 -39.85 17.03 2.10
C ALA A 699 -38.36 16.76 1.81
N VAL A 700 -37.66 16.00 2.64
CA VAL A 700 -36.22 15.65 2.45
C VAL A 700 -36.01 14.12 2.30
N GLY A 701 -37.10 13.33 2.40
CA GLY A 701 -37.06 11.86 2.30
C GLY A 701 -37.41 11.29 0.92
N ASP A 702 -38.16 12.01 0.07
CA ASP A 702 -38.69 11.49 -1.19
C ASP A 702 -38.17 12.27 -2.41
N VAL A 703 -36.86 12.14 -2.68
CA VAL A 703 -36.29 12.39 -4.02
C VAL A 703 -35.19 11.35 -4.29
N ALA A 704 -35.59 10.07 -4.37
CA ALA A 704 -34.83 9.01 -5.05
C ALA A 704 -35.64 7.71 -5.20
N ALA A 705 -36.93 7.78 -5.52
CA ALA A 705 -37.72 6.61 -5.87
C ALA A 705 -39.04 7.02 -6.55
N ASP A 706 -38.97 7.50 -7.79
CA ASP A 706 -40.00 7.21 -8.81
C ASP A 706 -39.64 7.86 -10.14
N CYS A 707 -39.34 7.04 -11.15
CA CYS A 707 -39.51 7.37 -12.57
C CYS A 707 -39.33 6.09 -13.41
N GLN A 708 -40.22 5.12 -13.22
CA GLN A 708 -40.53 4.15 -14.28
C GLN A 708 -42.05 3.95 -14.39
N GLY A 709 -42.62 4.50 -15.47
CA GLY A 709 -43.69 3.85 -16.21
C GLY A 709 -45.05 4.54 -16.22
N GLN A 710 -45.37 5.15 -17.38
CA GLN A 710 -46.68 5.16 -18.09
C GLN A 710 -46.72 6.38 -19.03
N TYR A 711 -47.11 6.38 -20.32
CA TYR A 711 -47.93 5.51 -21.16
C TYR A 711 -47.57 5.74 -22.65
N GLY A 712 -47.74 4.72 -23.50
CA GLY A 712 -47.84 4.85 -24.96
C GLY A 712 -48.50 3.62 -25.58
N ARG A 713 -49.80 3.74 -25.91
CA ARG A 713 -50.70 2.70 -26.46
C ARG A 713 -50.36 2.29 -27.90
N VAL A 714 -50.53 1.00 -28.24
CA VAL A 714 -51.03 0.52 -29.55
C VAL A 714 -51.86 -0.77 -29.33
N PRO A 715 -53.02 -0.98 -30.00
CA PRO A 715 -53.98 -2.04 -29.66
C PRO A 715 -53.96 -3.29 -30.58
N ALA A 716 -54.45 -4.39 -29.98
CA ALA A 716 -55.34 -5.45 -30.49
C ALA A 716 -54.93 -6.41 -31.64
N ASP A 717 -54.99 -7.70 -31.27
CA ASP A 717 -55.53 -8.89 -31.96
C ASP A 717 -55.12 -9.27 -33.39
N ASN A 718 -54.46 -10.43 -33.53
CA ASN A 718 -55.11 -11.66 -34.01
C ASN A 718 -54.15 -12.87 -34.00
N SER A 719 -54.58 -13.95 -33.35
CA SER A 719 -54.13 -15.34 -33.63
C SER A 719 -54.88 -15.87 -34.88
N PRO A 720 -54.70 -17.12 -35.41
CA PRO A 720 -53.85 -18.27 -35.02
C PRO A 720 -53.09 -18.92 -36.22
N SER A 721 -52.12 -19.83 -36.07
CA SER A 721 -52.30 -21.30 -36.13
C SER A 721 -51.13 -21.99 -36.89
N ARG A 722 -50.78 -23.21 -36.46
CA ARG A 722 -50.23 -24.40 -37.18
C ARG A 722 -49.20 -24.23 -38.32
N ALA A 723 -48.07 -24.95 -38.23
CA ALA A 723 -47.74 -26.11 -39.07
C ALA A 723 -46.29 -26.62 -38.90
N SER A 724 -46.17 -27.89 -38.48
CA SER A 724 -45.30 -28.97 -39.00
C SER A 724 -44.06 -28.66 -39.85
N VAL A 725 -42.96 -29.41 -39.65
CA VAL A 725 -42.60 -30.62 -40.44
C VAL A 725 -41.24 -31.20 -39.99
N ASP A 726 -41.23 -32.52 -39.81
CA ASP A 726 -40.09 -33.43 -39.65
C ASP A 726 -39.02 -33.33 -40.75
N SER A 727 -37.77 -33.69 -40.44
CA SER A 727 -37.12 -34.78 -41.18
C SER A 727 -35.92 -35.35 -40.42
N MET A 728 -35.71 -36.62 -40.70
CA MET A 728 -35.04 -37.67 -39.95
C MET A 728 -33.92 -38.24 -40.85
N VAL A 729 -33.13 -39.20 -40.32
CA VAL A 729 -32.37 -40.26 -41.06
C VAL A 729 -31.04 -39.79 -41.68
N THR A 730 -29.86 -40.43 -41.62
CA THR A 730 -29.19 -41.63 -41.02
C THR A 730 -27.70 -41.43 -41.38
N GLY A 731 -26.64 -41.80 -40.64
CA GLY A 731 -26.26 -43.12 -40.14
C GLY A 731 -25.09 -43.71 -40.95
N ARG A 732 -23.91 -43.94 -40.32
CA ARG A 732 -23.10 -45.18 -40.46
C ARG A 732 -21.79 -45.16 -39.64
N ARG A 733 -21.58 -46.31 -38.96
CA ARG A 733 -20.35 -46.82 -38.31
C ARG A 733 -19.30 -47.25 -39.35
N VAL A 734 -18.04 -47.44 -38.93
CA VAL A 734 -17.35 -48.76 -38.79
C VAL A 734 -15.99 -48.61 -38.06
N SER A 735 -15.68 -49.66 -37.31
CA SER A 735 -14.57 -50.10 -36.42
C SER A 735 -13.19 -50.29 -37.12
N GLU A 736 -12.03 -50.48 -36.45
CA GLU A 736 -11.59 -51.73 -35.78
C GLU A 736 -10.32 -51.61 -34.90
N GLN A 737 -10.19 -52.63 -34.03
CA GLN A 737 -9.14 -53.05 -33.06
C GLN A 737 -7.78 -53.35 -33.77
N GLY A 738 -6.59 -53.52 -33.19
CA GLY A 738 -6.05 -53.82 -31.86
C GLY A 738 -4.87 -54.81 -32.03
N THR A 739 -3.76 -54.73 -31.26
CA THR A 739 -2.85 -55.85 -30.86
C THR A 739 -1.58 -55.39 -30.11
N THR A 740 -1.17 -56.19 -29.12
CA THR A 740 0.12 -56.29 -28.37
C THR A 740 0.66 -57.73 -28.59
N PRO A 741 1.92 -58.16 -28.26
CA PRO A 741 2.71 -57.90 -27.03
C PRO A 741 4.27 -57.91 -27.12
N GLY A 742 4.98 -57.66 -26.00
CA GLY A 742 6.41 -57.98 -25.84
C GLY A 742 7.10 -57.39 -24.58
N GLN A 743 7.70 -58.24 -23.73
CA GLN A 743 8.39 -57.97 -22.45
C GLN A 743 9.94 -57.79 -22.56
N HIS A 744 10.56 -57.32 -21.45
CA HIS A 744 11.99 -57.09 -21.10
C HIS A 744 12.53 -55.67 -21.41
N ALA A 745 13.23 -54.93 -20.55
CA ALA A 745 14.03 -55.24 -19.36
C ALA A 745 14.02 -54.10 -18.31
N ARG A 746 14.25 -54.46 -17.03
CA ARG A 746 14.45 -53.59 -15.86
C ARG A 746 15.94 -53.26 -15.67
N GLY A 747 16.25 -52.03 -15.21
CA GLY A 747 17.50 -51.75 -14.50
C GLY A 747 17.87 -50.25 -14.46
N HIS A 748 18.17 -49.75 -13.26
CA HIS A 748 18.81 -48.44 -12.95
C HIS A 748 17.95 -47.16 -12.88
N HIS A 749 17.05 -47.05 -11.89
CA HIS A 749 16.63 -45.76 -11.34
C HIS A 749 16.17 -45.91 -9.88
N LEU A 750 17.11 -46.16 -8.94
CA LEU A 750 16.78 -46.23 -7.50
C LEU A 750 17.85 -45.65 -6.55
N SER A 751 18.90 -45.02 -7.08
CA SER A 751 20.01 -44.49 -6.27
C SER A 751 19.82 -43.03 -5.82
N PHE A 752 19.06 -42.22 -6.56
CA PHE A 752 18.99 -40.76 -6.31
C PHE A 752 17.84 -40.35 -5.37
N ALA A 753 16.68 -41.01 -5.44
CA ALA A 753 15.52 -40.71 -4.60
C ALA A 753 15.75 -41.04 -3.11
N ASN A 754 16.55 -42.06 -2.81
CA ASN A 754 16.86 -42.44 -1.42
C ASN A 754 17.86 -41.49 -0.73
N ARG A 755 18.63 -40.69 -1.48
CA ARG A 755 19.55 -39.68 -0.89
C ARG A 755 18.83 -38.37 -0.53
N LEU A 756 17.83 -37.96 -1.31
CA LEU A 756 17.00 -36.79 -0.98
C LEU A 756 16.12 -37.03 0.25
N THR A 757 15.58 -38.24 0.39
CA THR A 757 14.71 -38.59 1.53
C THR A 757 15.47 -38.61 2.87
N ARG A 758 16.77 -38.98 2.87
CA ARG A 758 17.62 -38.94 4.08
C ARG A 758 18.00 -37.52 4.51
N VAL A 759 18.19 -36.58 3.58
CA VAL A 759 18.43 -35.16 3.91
C VAL A 759 17.16 -34.53 4.49
N GLN A 760 15.99 -34.90 3.96
CA GLN A 760 14.70 -34.40 4.41
C GLN A 760 14.33 -34.90 5.83
N GLN A 761 14.71 -36.13 6.19
CA GLN A 761 14.56 -36.69 7.55
C GLN A 761 15.57 -36.13 8.56
N MET A 762 16.72 -35.64 8.10
CA MET A 762 17.73 -35.04 8.98
C MET A 762 17.36 -33.60 9.38
N VAL A 763 16.63 -32.88 8.51
CA VAL A 763 16.11 -31.54 8.80
C VAL A 763 14.92 -31.58 9.78
N THR A 764 14.06 -32.60 9.71
CA THR A 764 12.92 -32.76 10.64
C THR A 764 13.39 -33.16 12.06
N ARG A 765 14.45 -33.96 12.20
CA ARG A 765 14.98 -34.34 13.53
C ARG A 765 15.66 -33.21 14.30
N ILE A 766 15.97 -32.09 13.66
CA ILE A 766 16.53 -30.90 14.34
C ILE A 766 15.40 -30.03 14.92
N GLU A 767 14.16 -30.14 14.41
CA GLU A 767 13.01 -29.34 14.87
C GLU A 767 12.29 -29.96 16.08
N ASP A 768 12.34 -31.28 16.28
CA ASP A 768 11.64 -31.98 17.39
C ASP A 768 12.41 -32.00 18.74
N GLY A 769 13.61 -31.43 18.81
CA GLY A 769 14.44 -31.44 20.03
C GLY A 769 14.18 -30.31 21.04
N GLY A 770 13.16 -29.47 20.83
CA GLY A 770 13.00 -28.18 21.53
C GLY A 770 11.86 -28.08 22.55
N ALA A 771 11.22 -29.18 22.94
CA ALA A 771 10.12 -29.17 23.90
C ALA A 771 10.40 -30.09 25.10
N GLY A 772 10.91 -29.52 26.20
CA GLY A 772 10.91 -30.17 27.51
C GLY A 772 12.00 -29.69 28.47
N THR A 773 11.56 -29.15 29.63
CA THR A 773 12.30 -28.95 30.91
C THR A 773 13.41 -27.87 30.91
N GLU A 774 13.52 -26.94 31.88
CA GLU A 774 13.31 -27.00 33.33
C GLU A 774 12.80 -25.68 33.95
N ARG A 775 12.02 -25.83 35.03
CA ARG A 775 11.84 -24.84 36.11
C ARG A 775 13.11 -24.82 36.97
N VAL A 776 13.60 -23.63 37.33
CA VAL A 776 13.80 -23.13 38.71
C VAL A 776 13.60 -21.63 38.67
#